data_AF-A0A848P3K0-F1
#
_entry.id   AF-A0A848P3K0-F1
#
_cell.length_a   1.000
_cell.length_b   1.000
_cell.length_c   1.000
_cell.angle_alpha   90.00
_cell.angle_beta   90.00
_cell.angle_gamma   90.00
#
_symmetry.space_group_name_H-M   'P 1'
#
loop_
_entity.id
_entity.type
_entity.pdbx_description
1 polymer ?
#
loop_
_entity_poly.entity_id
_entity_poly.type
_entity_poly.pdbx_seq_one_letter_code
_entity_poly.pdbx_strand_id
1 'polypeptide(L)'
;MTIIQEIYQWSKTLSAWQQDAIARLYVNRELSPEDIEDIYALAKAEVGIPDESGRVAKKLESAEVAPQTNPARLVQIVALKELQHVNALVQGGRLPISPTGLTVIYGENGAGKSGYSRIFKHACRARDRREPILPNARLDPKDVGTAQAVFETIVDGTTVDFVWKHRADPPELLADISIFDTHCARAYIDNQGDFAYVPYGLDILEGLVSLCTKLKTRATKEKADSSPSDAAYSALINQTTAVGRALSGISKKTTREEIEKLAELSDDEVERREVLTKTLSEADPKTKAREIRNKALRIKGLKTQIDAKLETVSVEKLQGLQELIGKSNAAKKVADTAAEAFRREPGQLPGTGDEEWKTLFEAARDFAAVSHAGHQISALPEDAKCPLCQNELGAEGASRLGRFDAFIKDRVEQAAKDARNLAKDAYNAIKNAKLEFPIDAALKEELNTLDAQLLPLCEQSEANLKTRQSEALLASGGTLPWESVSAAQNDAAVRLGEVADALETQAKTLEASADEAARAKLVAERAELDARYKLREVKDAVLEAISKYEYCAKLQKCIDGTDTRGISRKSTDLSRTLASKELADALNDELKKLKCHELQVAMKPESPGGRTQFKLTLQLPGNATPASILSEGEQRAIAIASFLAETKLGGGLGGIVFDDPVSSLDHRRRWEVAERLVEESLKRQVIVFTHDIYFLCILEQKADELKATLQANYIRRTGDGFGAHSEGLPFDVLGTKNRVGKLRQMLVEIRKAYAAGDEDKHRALTARAYGDLRLAWERCVEEVLFNGAIQRFGEGVSTQKLKEVTVSDDDYRAIEAGMTKSSKFEHDAAVRVGRLPIPQPDELGEDIEKLESWRLLVVGRRNDIRAARG
;
A
#
# COMPACT_ATOMS: atom_id res chain seq x y z
N MET A 1 -21.08 11.60 26.70
CA MET A 1 -20.58 11.56 25.31
C MET A 1 -21.29 10.43 24.59
N THR A 2 -21.58 10.57 23.30
CA THR A 2 -22.23 9.51 22.51
C THR A 2 -21.22 8.43 22.09
N ILE A 3 -21.68 7.22 21.79
CA ILE A 3 -20.83 6.11 21.28
C ILE A 3 -20.03 6.54 20.05
N ILE A 4 -20.65 7.30 19.15
CA ILE A 4 -20.01 7.79 17.93
C ILE A 4 -18.86 8.77 18.22
N GLN A 5 -19.00 9.63 19.23
CA GLN A 5 -17.92 10.55 19.62
C GLN A 5 -16.72 9.81 20.19
N GLU A 6 -16.97 8.78 20.99
CA GLU A 6 -15.91 7.89 21.50
C GLU A 6 -15.21 7.13 20.36
N ILE A 7 -15.96 6.65 19.36
CA ILE A 7 -15.38 6.00 18.17
C ILE A 7 -14.56 7.01 17.36
N TYR A 8 -15.03 8.24 17.21
CA TYR A 8 -14.28 9.30 16.52
C TYR A 8 -12.98 9.67 17.23
N GLN A 9 -12.98 9.81 18.56
CA GLN A 9 -11.73 10.10 19.28
C GLN A 9 -10.77 8.91 19.24
N TRP A 10 -11.30 7.69 19.31
CA TRP A 10 -10.50 6.48 19.18
C TRP A 10 -9.93 6.29 17.76
N SER A 11 -10.70 6.61 16.71
CA SER A 11 -10.25 6.46 15.32
C SER A 11 -9.00 7.28 15.02
N LYS A 12 -8.82 8.45 15.67
CA LYS A 12 -7.60 9.27 15.55
C LYS A 12 -6.31 8.56 16.01
N THR A 13 -6.43 7.51 16.82
CA THR A 13 -5.29 6.71 17.29
C THR A 13 -4.95 5.54 16.36
N LEU A 14 -5.78 5.30 15.32
CA LEU A 14 -5.64 4.20 14.39
C LEU A 14 -4.81 4.58 13.16
N SER A 15 -4.44 3.57 12.36
CA SER A 15 -3.74 3.75 11.10
C SER A 15 -4.55 4.55 10.08
N ALA A 16 -3.89 5.11 9.06
CA ALA A 16 -4.56 5.96 8.08
C ALA A 16 -5.65 5.20 7.30
N TRP A 17 -5.38 3.95 6.90
CA TRP A 17 -6.38 3.12 6.21
C TRP A 17 -7.54 2.72 7.13
N GLN A 18 -7.31 2.56 8.44
CA GLN A 18 -8.38 2.28 9.41
C GLN A 18 -9.26 3.50 9.65
N GLN A 19 -8.68 4.71 9.63
CA GLN A 19 -9.44 5.95 9.67
C GLN A 19 -10.34 6.10 8.43
N ASP A 20 -9.83 5.78 7.23
CA ASP A 20 -10.62 5.76 5.99
C ASP A 20 -11.75 4.74 6.06
N ALA A 21 -11.45 3.52 6.53
CA ALA A 21 -12.46 2.48 6.74
C ALA A 21 -13.59 2.94 7.68
N ILE A 22 -13.25 3.61 8.79
CA ILE A 22 -14.24 4.16 9.73
C ILE A 22 -15.06 5.28 9.07
N ALA A 23 -14.43 6.16 8.29
CA ALA A 23 -15.13 7.23 7.57
C ALA A 23 -16.15 6.66 6.56
N ARG A 24 -15.74 5.66 5.77
CA ARG A 24 -16.65 4.96 4.84
C ARG A 24 -17.76 4.23 5.58
N LEU A 25 -17.44 3.51 6.65
CA LEU A 25 -18.42 2.80 7.48
C LEU A 25 -19.40 3.76 8.17
N TYR A 26 -18.96 4.97 8.51
CA TYR A 26 -19.82 6.01 9.07
C TYR A 26 -20.88 6.50 8.08
N VAL A 27 -20.53 6.64 6.80
CA VAL A 27 -21.46 7.02 5.72
C VAL A 27 -22.33 5.84 5.28
N ASN A 28 -21.73 4.68 5.08
CA ASN A 28 -22.39 3.46 4.64
C ASN A 28 -21.91 2.24 5.43
N ARG A 29 -22.82 1.60 6.17
CA ARG A 29 -22.49 0.46 7.05
C ARG A 29 -22.00 -0.78 6.29
N GLU A 30 -22.31 -0.89 5.00
CA GLU A 30 -21.82 -1.94 4.13
C GLU A 30 -20.81 -1.39 3.13
N LEU A 31 -19.59 -1.91 3.16
CA LEU A 31 -18.55 -1.57 2.20
C LEU A 31 -18.75 -2.36 0.90
N SER A 32 -18.73 -1.65 -0.23
CA SER A 32 -18.78 -2.27 -1.56
C SER A 32 -17.49 -3.05 -1.85
N PRO A 33 -17.49 -3.96 -2.84
CA PRO A 33 -16.27 -4.63 -3.27
C PRO A 33 -15.15 -3.66 -3.66
N GLU A 34 -15.50 -2.52 -4.28
CA GLU A 34 -14.58 -1.45 -4.66
C GLU A 34 -13.99 -0.74 -3.42
N ASP A 35 -14.81 -0.46 -2.40
CA ASP A 35 -14.32 0.10 -1.13
C ASP A 35 -13.30 -0.82 -0.46
N ILE A 36 -13.54 -2.14 -0.50
CA ILE A 36 -12.63 -3.13 0.09
C ILE A 36 -11.30 -3.19 -0.68
N GLU A 37 -11.32 -3.08 -2.01
CA GLU A 37 -10.09 -2.97 -2.82
C GLU A 37 -9.30 -1.70 -2.51
N ASP A 38 -9.97 -0.54 -2.46
CA ASP A 38 -9.35 0.73 -2.12
C ASP A 38 -8.65 0.69 -0.76
N ILE A 39 -9.36 0.21 0.27
CA ILE A 39 -8.81 0.13 1.62
C ILE A 39 -7.66 -0.89 1.68
N TYR A 40 -7.72 -1.98 0.90
CA TYR A 40 -6.62 -2.93 0.82
C TYR A 40 -5.36 -2.31 0.20
N ALA A 41 -5.52 -1.52 -0.87
CA ALA A 41 -4.42 -0.77 -1.48
C ALA A 41 -3.79 0.22 -0.49
N LEU A 42 -4.61 0.94 0.28
CA LEU A 42 -4.14 1.85 1.33
C LEU A 42 -3.38 1.10 2.45
N ALA A 43 -3.88 -0.06 2.87
CA ALA A 43 -3.21 -0.89 3.89
C ALA A 43 -1.84 -1.40 3.39
N LYS A 44 -1.73 -1.74 2.10
CA LYS A 44 -0.47 -2.11 1.45
C LYS A 44 0.50 -0.92 1.34
N ALA A 45 0.00 0.26 0.97
CA ALA A 45 0.78 1.49 0.90
C ALA A 45 1.44 1.84 2.24
N GLU A 46 0.71 1.67 3.35
CA GLU A 46 1.22 1.99 4.68
C GLU A 46 2.40 1.09 5.13
N VAL A 47 2.47 -0.14 4.63
CA VAL A 47 3.60 -1.06 4.90
C VAL A 47 4.71 -0.98 3.84
N GLY A 48 4.64 0.00 2.93
CA GLY A 48 5.66 0.27 1.91
C GLY A 48 5.54 -0.59 0.65
N ILE A 49 4.34 -1.10 0.33
CA ILE A 49 4.00 -1.67 -0.98
C ILE A 49 3.34 -0.57 -1.81
N PRO A 50 3.92 -0.13 -2.95
CA PRO A 50 3.41 1.00 -3.72
C PRO A 50 1.95 0.81 -4.18
N ASP A 51 1.17 1.89 -4.13
CA ASP A 51 -0.14 1.97 -4.79
C ASP A 51 0.00 2.74 -6.10
N GLU A 52 -0.17 2.05 -7.23
CA GLU A 52 -0.06 2.63 -8.58
C GLU A 52 -1.13 3.68 -8.88
N SER A 53 -2.27 3.63 -8.19
CA SER A 53 -3.36 4.60 -8.40
C SER A 53 -3.26 5.85 -7.50
N GLY A 54 -2.27 5.91 -6.60
CA GLY A 54 -2.03 7.08 -5.74
C GLY A 54 -3.21 7.45 -4.83
N ARG A 55 -3.94 6.46 -4.30
CA ARG A 55 -5.09 6.70 -3.43
C ARG A 55 -4.67 7.41 -2.15
N VAL A 56 -5.55 8.27 -1.64
CA VAL A 56 -5.33 9.03 -0.39
C VAL A 56 -6.42 8.66 0.62
N ALA A 57 -6.00 8.29 1.83
CA ALA A 57 -6.91 7.98 2.93
C ALA A 57 -7.70 9.22 3.36
N LYS A 58 -9.03 9.07 3.43
CA LYS A 58 -9.94 10.06 4.00
C LYS A 58 -10.03 9.88 5.51
N LYS A 59 -10.33 10.96 6.22
CA LYS A 59 -10.55 10.95 7.67
C LYS A 59 -11.97 11.40 7.96
N LEU A 60 -12.54 10.89 9.04
CA LEU A 60 -13.81 11.40 9.54
C LEU A 60 -13.59 12.84 10.02
N GLU A 61 -14.29 13.81 9.45
CA GLU A 61 -14.14 15.21 9.86
C GLU A 61 -14.98 15.51 11.11
N SER A 62 -14.53 16.45 11.96
CA SER A 62 -15.26 16.80 13.18
C SER A 62 -16.65 17.38 12.89
N ALA A 63 -16.84 17.98 11.72
CA ALA A 63 -18.13 18.50 11.25
C ALA A 63 -19.11 17.39 10.83
N GLU A 64 -18.61 16.20 10.46
CA GLU A 64 -19.43 15.06 10.01
C GLU A 64 -19.97 14.24 11.19
N VAL A 65 -19.33 14.34 12.37
CA VAL A 65 -19.75 13.69 13.60
C VAL A 65 -20.87 14.51 14.24
N ALA A 66 -22.09 13.96 14.29
CA ALA A 66 -23.26 14.65 14.83
C ALA A 66 -22.93 15.37 16.15
N PRO A 67 -23.13 16.70 16.23
CA PRO A 67 -22.80 17.48 17.41
C PRO A 67 -23.64 16.99 18.60
N GLN A 68 -23.16 17.30 19.82
CA GLN A 68 -23.93 16.99 21.02
C GLN A 68 -25.31 17.65 20.88
N THR A 69 -26.38 16.85 20.87
CA THR A 69 -27.74 17.34 21.14
C THR A 69 -27.64 18.15 22.41
N ASN A 70 -27.84 19.47 22.32
CA ASN A 70 -28.00 20.28 23.51
C ASN A 70 -29.33 19.82 24.15
N PRO A 71 -29.31 19.13 25.30
CA PRO A 71 -30.52 18.55 25.87
C PRO A 71 -31.56 19.63 26.25
N ALA A 72 -31.14 20.90 26.37
CA ALA A 72 -32.02 22.04 26.62
C ALA A 72 -32.60 22.68 25.35
N ARG A 73 -32.09 22.34 24.15
CA ARG A 73 -32.51 22.94 22.88
C ARG A 73 -33.81 22.29 22.39
N LEU A 74 -34.81 23.12 22.13
CA LEU A 74 -36.12 22.70 21.62
C LEU A 74 -36.24 23.05 20.13
N VAL A 75 -36.31 22.03 19.28
CA VAL A 75 -36.52 22.17 17.83
C VAL A 75 -37.90 21.58 17.47
N GLN A 76 -38.76 22.40 16.89
CA GLN A 76 -40.13 22.05 16.50
C GLN A 76 -40.37 22.39 15.04
N ILE A 77 -41.02 21.50 14.28
CA ILE A 77 -41.39 21.76 12.88
C ILE A 77 -42.80 22.34 12.81
N VAL A 78 -42.97 23.47 12.14
CA VAL A 78 -44.26 24.14 11.92
C VAL A 78 -44.83 23.80 10.55
N ALA A 79 -43.98 23.64 9.54
CA ALA A 79 -44.41 23.18 8.23
C ALA A 79 -43.25 22.65 7.39
N LEU A 80 -43.60 21.85 6.39
CA LEU A 80 -42.73 21.58 5.25
C LEU A 80 -43.32 22.30 4.03
N LYS A 81 -42.56 23.22 3.41
CA LYS A 81 -43.03 24.06 2.29
C LYS A 81 -42.06 24.03 1.12
N GLU A 82 -42.49 24.61 -0.01
CA GLU A 82 -41.66 24.77 -1.21
C GLU A 82 -41.05 23.45 -1.73
N LEU A 83 -41.85 22.38 -1.72
CA LEU A 83 -41.43 21.07 -2.19
C LEU A 83 -41.03 21.11 -3.67
N GLN A 84 -39.82 20.66 -3.99
CA GLN A 84 -39.35 20.56 -5.36
C GLN A 84 -38.74 19.20 -5.68
N HIS A 85 -39.12 18.62 -6.81
CA HIS A 85 -38.57 17.36 -7.36
C HIS A 85 -38.57 16.14 -6.40
N VAL A 86 -39.44 16.12 -5.39
CA VAL A 86 -39.59 14.97 -4.48
C VAL A 86 -40.65 14.03 -5.02
N ASN A 87 -40.25 12.87 -5.56
CA ASN A 87 -41.17 11.92 -6.18
C ASN A 87 -42.16 12.64 -7.11
N ALA A 88 -43.44 12.25 -7.08
CA ALA A 88 -44.52 12.93 -7.78
C ALA A 88 -45.35 13.83 -6.84
N LEU A 89 -44.73 14.36 -5.77
CA LEU A 89 -45.42 15.30 -4.88
C LEU A 89 -45.73 16.62 -5.60
N VAL A 90 -46.80 17.30 -5.17
CA VAL A 90 -47.18 18.62 -5.70
C VAL A 90 -46.04 19.62 -5.49
N GLN A 91 -45.56 20.17 -6.60
CA GLN A 91 -44.49 21.17 -6.62
C GLN A 91 -44.96 22.45 -5.90
N GLY A 92 -44.13 23.02 -5.03
CA GLY A 92 -44.46 24.18 -4.20
C GLY A 92 -45.44 23.87 -3.05
N GLY A 93 -45.80 22.61 -2.83
CA GLY A 93 -46.75 22.21 -1.79
C GLY A 93 -46.30 22.60 -0.37
N ARG A 94 -47.28 22.84 0.51
CA ARG A 94 -47.10 23.11 1.94
C ARG A 94 -47.88 22.10 2.78
N LEU A 95 -47.20 21.49 3.74
CA LEU A 95 -47.77 20.61 4.75
C LEU A 95 -47.61 21.25 6.14
N PRO A 96 -48.68 21.78 6.75
CA PRO A 96 -48.63 22.33 8.10
C PRO A 96 -48.46 21.22 9.14
N ILE A 97 -47.80 21.54 10.26
CA ILE A 97 -47.54 20.63 11.39
C ILE A 97 -47.70 21.42 12.69
N SER A 98 -48.39 20.87 13.68
CA SER A 98 -48.52 21.53 14.99
C SER A 98 -47.17 21.53 15.70
N PRO A 99 -46.66 22.68 16.18
CA PRO A 99 -45.38 22.73 16.91
C PRO A 99 -45.42 21.91 18.21
N THR A 100 -46.60 21.71 18.80
CA THR A 100 -46.80 20.98 20.06
C THR A 100 -47.85 19.88 19.93
N GLY A 101 -47.73 18.84 20.74
CA GLY A 101 -48.68 17.73 20.76
C GLY A 101 -48.51 16.76 19.59
N LEU A 102 -49.61 16.13 19.20
CA LEU A 102 -49.67 15.10 18.17
C LEU A 102 -50.22 15.68 16.86
N THR A 103 -49.46 15.58 15.79
CA THR A 103 -49.94 15.84 14.42
C THR A 103 -50.13 14.53 13.69
N VAL A 104 -51.34 14.23 13.24
CA VAL A 104 -51.63 13.04 12.42
C VAL A 104 -51.87 13.45 10.98
N ILE A 105 -51.05 12.95 10.06
CA ILE A 105 -51.15 13.21 8.63
C ILE A 105 -51.76 11.97 7.99
N TYR A 106 -53.07 12.04 7.78
CA TYR A 106 -53.87 10.99 7.18
C TYR A 106 -53.87 11.12 5.65
N GLY A 107 -53.82 9.99 4.96
CA GLY A 107 -54.07 9.93 3.52
C GLY A 107 -54.19 8.50 3.05
N GLU A 108 -54.99 8.24 2.01
CA GLU A 108 -55.16 6.90 1.46
C GLU A 108 -53.86 6.31 0.90
N ASN A 109 -53.87 5.01 0.58
CA ASN A 109 -52.74 4.37 -0.08
C ASN A 109 -52.44 5.05 -1.42
N GLY A 110 -51.16 5.36 -1.63
CA GLY A 110 -50.72 6.14 -2.79
C GLY A 110 -50.99 7.65 -2.70
N ALA A 111 -51.43 8.21 -1.56
CA ALA A 111 -51.66 9.66 -1.43
C ALA A 111 -50.39 10.53 -1.35
N GLY A 112 -49.18 9.95 -1.25
CA GLY A 112 -47.90 10.69 -1.21
C GLY A 112 -47.17 10.69 0.15
N LYS A 113 -47.69 10.00 1.18
CA LYS A 113 -47.09 9.93 2.53
C LYS A 113 -45.61 9.55 2.53
N SER A 114 -45.24 8.48 1.81
CA SER A 114 -43.86 8.02 1.71
C SER A 114 -42.90 9.04 1.10
N GLY A 115 -43.41 9.93 0.22
CA GLY A 115 -42.61 11.04 -0.31
C GLY A 115 -42.21 12.02 0.79
N TYR A 116 -43.16 12.41 1.64
CA TYR A 116 -42.89 13.24 2.82
C TYR A 116 -41.93 12.53 3.79
N SER A 117 -42.23 11.27 4.16
CA SER A 117 -41.40 10.45 5.04
C SER A 117 -39.93 10.40 4.61
N ARG A 118 -39.66 10.23 3.30
CA ARG A 118 -38.30 10.24 2.77
C ARG A 118 -37.58 11.59 2.94
N ILE A 119 -38.28 12.73 2.85
CA ILE A 119 -37.68 14.04 3.13
C ILE A 119 -37.21 14.09 4.59
N PHE A 120 -38.07 13.70 5.54
CA PHE A 120 -37.69 13.60 6.95
C PHE A 120 -36.53 12.63 7.18
N LYS A 121 -36.52 11.48 6.48
CA LYS A 121 -35.45 10.47 6.58
C LYS A 121 -34.07 11.02 6.19
N HIS A 122 -34.02 11.85 5.16
CA HIS A 122 -32.78 12.46 4.67
C HIS A 122 -32.41 13.78 5.38
N ALA A 123 -33.38 14.48 5.97
CA ALA A 123 -33.14 15.75 6.67
C ALA A 123 -32.93 15.59 8.18
N CYS A 124 -33.58 14.63 8.80
CA CYS A 124 -33.60 14.41 10.25
C CYS A 124 -32.76 13.17 10.63
N ARG A 125 -32.69 12.85 11.94
CA ARG A 125 -31.99 11.66 12.45
C ARG A 125 -32.77 10.39 12.12
N ALA A 126 -32.20 9.54 11.27
CA ALA A 126 -32.75 8.24 10.88
C ALA A 126 -31.67 7.17 10.98
N ARG A 127 -32.02 5.96 11.43
CA ARG A 127 -31.08 4.83 11.48
C ARG A 127 -30.76 4.28 10.09
N ASP A 128 -31.75 4.27 9.20
CA ASP A 128 -31.58 3.90 7.79
C ASP A 128 -31.84 5.12 6.90
N ARG A 129 -30.87 5.49 6.06
CA ARG A 129 -30.98 6.57 5.05
C ARG A 129 -30.81 6.07 3.61
N ARG A 130 -30.77 4.74 3.41
CA ARG A 130 -30.46 4.14 2.10
C ARG A 130 -31.54 4.35 1.06
N GLU A 131 -32.79 4.52 1.49
CA GLU A 131 -33.92 4.65 0.58
C GLU A 131 -33.81 5.95 -0.24
N PRO A 132 -33.66 5.87 -1.58
CA PRO A 132 -33.45 7.05 -2.41
C PRO A 132 -34.74 7.86 -2.59
N ILE A 133 -34.59 9.17 -2.77
CA ILE A 133 -35.67 10.02 -3.25
C ILE A 133 -35.61 10.05 -4.78
N LEU A 134 -36.47 9.25 -5.41
CA LEU A 134 -36.61 9.23 -6.86
C LEU A 134 -37.39 10.46 -7.35
N PRO A 135 -37.06 11.03 -8.51
CA PRO A 135 -37.86 12.10 -9.10
C PRO A 135 -39.20 11.57 -9.65
N ASN A 136 -40.06 12.45 -10.15
CA ASN A 136 -41.32 12.06 -10.77
C ASN A 136 -41.07 11.22 -12.04
N ALA A 137 -41.46 9.94 -12.02
CA ALA A 137 -41.26 9.02 -13.14
C ALA A 137 -42.03 9.39 -14.43
N ARG A 138 -42.91 10.39 -14.37
CA ARG A 138 -43.66 10.90 -15.53
C ARG A 138 -42.99 12.06 -16.27
N LEU A 139 -41.90 12.60 -15.71
CA LEU A 139 -41.16 13.71 -16.32
C LEU A 139 -39.98 13.17 -17.15
N ASP A 140 -39.58 13.91 -18.18
CA ASP A 140 -38.36 13.61 -18.93
C ASP A 140 -37.14 13.73 -17.99
N PRO A 141 -36.13 12.84 -18.06
CA PRO A 141 -34.90 12.95 -17.28
C PRO A 141 -34.16 14.29 -17.39
N LYS A 142 -34.46 15.12 -18.40
CA LYS A 142 -33.93 16.49 -18.53
C LYS A 142 -34.64 17.52 -17.64
N ASP A 143 -35.88 17.24 -17.25
CA ASP A 143 -36.74 18.13 -16.47
C ASP A 143 -36.78 17.74 -14.97
N VAL A 144 -35.98 16.74 -14.57
CA VAL A 144 -35.84 16.32 -13.18
C VAL A 144 -34.64 17.00 -12.51
N GLY A 145 -34.88 17.72 -11.42
CA GLY A 145 -33.86 18.33 -10.59
C GLY A 145 -33.58 17.55 -9.30
N THR A 146 -32.66 18.06 -8.48
CA THR A 146 -32.43 17.56 -7.13
C THR A 146 -33.64 17.84 -6.25
N ALA A 147 -34.04 16.86 -5.43
CA ALA A 147 -35.11 17.03 -4.44
C ALA A 147 -34.78 18.12 -3.40
N GLN A 148 -35.73 19.03 -3.12
CA GLN A 148 -35.56 20.15 -2.18
C GLN A 148 -36.86 20.42 -1.42
N ALA A 149 -36.73 20.98 -0.23
CA ALA A 149 -37.84 21.45 0.60
C ALA A 149 -37.35 22.50 1.60
N VAL A 150 -38.26 23.31 2.13
CA VAL A 150 -37.98 24.25 3.23
C VAL A 150 -38.71 23.77 4.49
N PHE A 151 -37.94 23.54 5.55
CA PHE A 151 -38.46 23.27 6.88
C PHE A 151 -38.70 24.59 7.61
N GLU A 152 -39.96 24.93 7.83
CA GLU A 152 -40.36 26.03 8.72
C GLU A 152 -40.31 25.50 10.15
N THR A 153 -39.45 26.07 11.00
CA THR A 153 -39.18 25.56 12.35
C THR A 153 -39.24 26.64 13.42
N ILE A 154 -39.38 26.22 14.67
CA ILE A 154 -39.17 27.03 15.87
C ILE A 154 -38.01 26.41 16.64
N VAL A 155 -36.97 27.19 16.87
CA VAL A 155 -35.78 26.82 17.64
C VAL A 155 -35.71 27.73 18.86
N ASP A 156 -35.88 27.17 20.06
CA ASP A 156 -35.90 27.90 21.33
C ASP A 156 -36.83 29.14 21.31
N GLY A 157 -37.99 29.01 20.68
CA GLY A 157 -39.00 30.07 20.55
C GLY A 157 -38.81 31.02 19.36
N THR A 158 -37.71 30.90 18.61
CA THR A 158 -37.44 31.73 17.41
C THR A 158 -37.79 30.98 16.14
N THR A 159 -38.56 31.61 15.25
CA THR A 159 -38.88 31.04 13.93
C THR A 159 -37.67 31.07 13.00
N VAL A 160 -37.31 29.92 12.44
CA VAL A 160 -36.18 29.76 11.51
C VAL A 160 -36.60 28.84 10.36
N ASP A 161 -36.30 29.25 9.13
CA ASP A 161 -36.49 28.43 7.93
C ASP A 161 -35.17 27.75 7.55
N PHE A 162 -35.19 26.43 7.34
CA PHE A 162 -34.06 25.67 6.83
C PHE A 162 -34.32 25.15 5.42
N VAL A 163 -33.49 25.56 4.47
CA VAL A 163 -33.50 25.01 3.11
C VAL A 163 -32.76 23.68 3.12
N TRP A 164 -33.45 22.60 2.75
CA TRP A 164 -32.88 21.27 2.62
C TRP A 164 -32.80 20.86 1.14
N LYS A 165 -31.67 20.26 0.75
CA LYS A 165 -31.46 19.67 -0.58
C LYS A 165 -30.94 18.25 -0.45
N HIS A 166 -31.47 17.35 -1.26
CA HIS A 166 -31.05 15.95 -1.27
C HIS A 166 -29.56 15.82 -1.67
N ARG A 167 -28.80 15.03 -0.89
CA ARG A 167 -27.34 14.83 -1.00
C ARG A 167 -26.46 16.04 -0.61
N ALA A 168 -27.06 17.13 -0.12
CA ALA A 168 -26.31 18.15 0.61
C ALA A 168 -26.29 17.83 2.11
N ASP A 169 -25.38 18.45 2.85
CA ASP A 169 -25.36 18.31 4.30
C ASP A 169 -26.66 18.82 4.91
N PRO A 170 -27.36 18.00 5.73
CA PRO A 170 -28.60 18.42 6.35
C PRO A 170 -28.32 19.51 7.40
N PRO A 171 -29.23 20.48 7.59
CA PRO A 171 -29.13 21.47 8.65
C PRO A 171 -28.94 20.81 10.02
N GLU A 172 -27.90 21.21 10.75
CA GLU A 172 -27.49 20.61 12.03
C GLU A 172 -28.66 20.48 13.03
N LEU A 173 -29.51 21.51 13.09
CA LEU A 173 -30.63 21.60 14.03
C LEU A 173 -31.73 20.56 13.76
N LEU A 174 -31.88 20.08 12.51
CA LEU A 174 -32.85 19.04 12.17
C LEU A 174 -32.43 17.65 12.66
N ALA A 175 -31.15 17.46 13.05
CA ALA A 175 -30.67 16.22 13.64
C ALA A 175 -31.23 15.93 15.04
N ASP A 176 -31.83 16.94 15.70
CA ASP A 176 -32.52 16.77 16.99
C ASP A 176 -33.86 16.04 16.82
N ILE A 177 -34.41 16.00 15.60
CA ILE A 177 -35.67 15.32 15.29
C ILE A 177 -35.37 13.91 14.79
N SER A 178 -36.10 12.92 15.29
CA SER A 178 -35.89 11.51 14.93
C SER A 178 -37.06 10.93 14.15
N ILE A 179 -36.80 10.08 13.17
CA ILE A 179 -37.84 9.40 12.39
C ILE A 179 -37.78 7.88 12.55
N PHE A 180 -38.95 7.28 12.70
CA PHE A 180 -39.21 5.85 12.69
C PHE A 180 -39.99 5.47 11.43
N ASP A 181 -39.46 4.53 10.65
CA ASP A 181 -40.14 3.92 9.49
C ASP A 181 -39.97 2.39 9.50
N THR A 182 -40.64 1.70 8.56
CA THR A 182 -40.57 0.23 8.45
C THR A 182 -39.15 -0.28 8.18
N HIS A 183 -38.30 0.49 7.48
CA HIS A 183 -36.90 0.11 7.24
C HIS A 183 -36.04 0.26 8.50
N CYS A 184 -36.25 1.33 9.28
CA CYS A 184 -35.64 1.50 10.61
C CYS A 184 -36.05 0.37 11.54
N ALA A 185 -37.31 -0.11 11.47
CA ALA A 185 -37.76 -1.24 12.28
C ALA A 185 -36.92 -2.50 12.04
N ARG A 186 -36.53 -2.78 10.79
CA ARG A 186 -35.59 -3.87 10.46
C ARG A 186 -34.18 -3.57 10.97
N ALA A 187 -33.74 -2.32 10.95
CA ALA A 187 -32.43 -1.97 11.53
C ALA A 187 -32.36 -2.15 13.06
N TYR A 188 -33.50 -2.22 13.76
CA TYR A 188 -33.54 -2.61 15.18
C TYR A 188 -33.49 -4.14 15.39
N ILE A 189 -33.68 -4.94 14.34
CA ILE A 189 -33.85 -6.39 14.36
C ILE A 189 -32.84 -6.99 13.36
N ASP A 190 -31.65 -7.32 13.86
CA ASP A 190 -30.49 -7.73 13.06
C ASP A 190 -30.81 -8.72 11.91
N ASN A 191 -30.13 -8.55 10.77
CA ASN A 191 -30.20 -9.37 9.56
C ASN A 191 -29.74 -10.83 9.78
N GLN A 192 -29.25 -11.18 10.97
CA GLN A 192 -28.77 -12.53 11.32
C GLN A 192 -29.72 -13.34 12.21
N GLY A 193 -30.93 -12.84 12.50
CA GLY A 193 -31.96 -13.60 13.20
C GLY A 193 -31.80 -13.69 14.72
N ASP A 194 -30.66 -13.26 15.26
CA ASP A 194 -30.45 -13.06 16.68
C ASP A 194 -30.98 -11.68 17.08
N PHE A 195 -31.93 -11.65 18.00
CA PHE A 195 -32.49 -10.42 18.55
C PHE A 195 -31.46 -9.80 19.50
N ALA A 196 -30.47 -9.15 18.91
CA ALA A 196 -29.36 -8.53 19.55
C ALA A 196 -29.47 -7.03 19.30
N TYR A 197 -30.05 -6.30 20.25
CA TYR A 197 -30.04 -4.85 20.14
C TYR A 197 -28.58 -4.37 20.28
N VAL A 198 -28.06 -3.74 19.21
CA VAL A 198 -26.75 -3.09 19.16
C VAL A 198 -26.96 -1.57 19.22
N PRO A 199 -26.48 -0.88 20.27
CA PRO A 199 -26.51 0.58 20.32
C PRO A 199 -25.90 1.25 19.08
N TYR A 200 -26.53 2.32 18.62
CA TYR A 200 -26.11 3.06 17.42
C TYR A 200 -24.62 3.51 17.50
N GLY A 201 -23.83 3.11 16.50
CA GLY A 201 -22.39 3.39 16.40
C GLY A 201 -21.50 2.17 16.62
N LEU A 202 -21.93 1.16 17.41
CA LEU A 202 -21.13 -0.06 17.63
C LEU A 202 -21.05 -0.95 16.38
N ASP A 203 -22.04 -0.85 15.49
CA ASP A 203 -22.09 -1.47 14.17
C ASP A 203 -20.91 -1.06 13.27
N ILE A 204 -20.37 0.15 13.44
CA ILE A 204 -19.14 0.61 12.75
C ILE A 204 -17.94 -0.27 13.16
N LEU A 205 -17.85 -0.65 14.43
CA LEU A 205 -16.76 -1.50 14.91
C LEU A 205 -16.90 -2.94 14.41
N GLU A 206 -18.13 -3.45 14.30
CA GLU A 206 -18.39 -4.77 13.70
C GLU A 206 -18.04 -4.79 12.20
N GLY A 207 -18.44 -3.74 11.46
CA GLY A 207 -18.06 -3.55 10.07
C GLY A 207 -16.54 -3.51 9.90
N LEU A 208 -15.82 -2.82 10.80
CA LEU A 208 -14.36 -2.75 10.77
C LEU A 208 -13.71 -4.11 11.07
N VAL A 209 -14.24 -4.89 12.02
CA VAL A 209 -13.77 -6.26 12.29
C VAL A 209 -13.98 -7.18 11.09
N SER A 210 -15.14 -7.09 10.43
CA SER A 210 -15.45 -7.85 9.21
C SER A 210 -14.47 -7.50 8.09
N LEU A 211 -14.22 -6.20 7.88
CA LEU A 211 -13.22 -5.72 6.92
C LEU A 211 -11.82 -6.25 7.24
N CYS A 212 -11.34 -6.08 8.48
CA CYS A 212 -10.03 -6.58 8.91
C CYS A 212 -9.88 -8.09 8.64
N THR A 213 -10.93 -8.88 8.88
CA THR A 213 -10.92 -10.32 8.59
C THR A 213 -10.81 -10.62 7.09
N LYS A 214 -11.55 -9.89 6.25
CA LYS A 214 -11.46 -10.01 4.78
C LYS A 214 -10.06 -9.63 4.26
N LEU A 215 -9.53 -8.50 4.73
CA LEU A 215 -8.18 -8.03 4.35
C LEU A 215 -7.11 -9.01 4.81
N LYS A 216 -7.23 -9.56 6.03
CA LYS A 216 -6.33 -10.59 6.56
C LYS A 216 -6.29 -11.82 5.65
N THR A 217 -7.46 -12.32 5.24
CA THR A 217 -7.55 -13.48 4.34
C THR A 217 -6.90 -13.20 2.99
N ARG A 218 -7.16 -12.02 2.39
CA ARG A 218 -6.52 -11.60 1.13
C ARG A 218 -5.01 -11.49 1.25
N ALA A 219 -4.50 -10.79 2.26
CA ALA A 219 -3.06 -10.63 2.49
C ALA A 219 -2.37 -11.97 2.78
N THR A 220 -3.04 -12.88 3.51
CA THR A 220 -2.52 -14.23 3.77
C THR A 220 -2.41 -15.05 2.48
N LYS A 221 -3.44 -14.97 1.62
CA LYS A 221 -3.43 -15.63 0.31
C LYS A 221 -2.33 -15.06 -0.60
N GLU A 222 -2.27 -13.75 -0.74
CA GLU A 222 -1.26 -13.08 -1.56
C GLU A 222 0.17 -13.38 -1.08
N LYS A 223 0.37 -13.46 0.24
CA LYS A 223 1.65 -13.88 0.82
C LYS A 223 2.00 -15.32 0.47
N ALA A 224 1.04 -16.23 0.47
CA ALA A 224 1.25 -17.62 0.07
C ALA A 224 1.58 -17.74 -1.42
N ASP A 225 0.85 -17.02 -2.27
CA ASP A 225 1.05 -16.98 -3.73
C ASP A 225 2.41 -16.35 -4.10
N SER A 226 2.91 -15.42 -3.28
CA SER A 226 4.20 -14.75 -3.47
C SER A 226 5.37 -15.44 -2.75
N SER A 227 5.16 -16.64 -2.19
CA SER A 227 6.19 -17.32 -1.41
C SER A 227 7.44 -17.57 -2.27
N PRO A 228 8.63 -17.15 -1.81
CA PRO A 228 9.87 -17.40 -2.53
C PRO A 228 10.15 -18.91 -2.65
N SER A 229 10.75 -19.30 -3.77
CA SER A 229 11.25 -20.66 -4.01
C SER A 229 12.77 -20.65 -4.02
N ASP A 230 13.36 -21.71 -3.47
CA ASP A 230 14.80 -21.94 -3.41
C ASP A 230 15.29 -22.99 -4.42
N ALA A 231 14.39 -23.53 -5.26
CA ALA A 231 14.69 -24.65 -6.15
C ALA A 231 15.92 -24.40 -7.04
N ALA A 232 16.06 -23.18 -7.57
CA ALA A 232 17.14 -22.78 -8.47
C ALA A 232 18.54 -22.79 -7.80
N TYR A 233 18.62 -22.64 -6.48
CA TYR A 233 19.90 -22.55 -5.74
C TYR A 233 20.00 -23.51 -4.55
N SER A 234 19.07 -24.47 -4.43
CA SER A 234 19.00 -25.47 -3.36
C SER A 234 20.30 -26.27 -3.16
N ALA A 235 21.02 -26.55 -4.25
CA ALA A 235 22.31 -27.24 -4.23
C ALA A 235 23.45 -26.44 -3.56
N LEU A 236 23.30 -25.12 -3.43
CA LEU A 236 24.29 -24.24 -2.80
C LEU A 236 24.02 -24.01 -1.31
N ILE A 237 22.77 -24.12 -0.86
CA ILE A 237 22.34 -23.82 0.52
C ILE A 237 23.01 -24.73 1.55
N ASN A 238 23.17 -26.02 1.22
CA ASN A 238 23.68 -27.02 2.16
C ASN A 238 25.22 -27.03 2.26
N GLN A 239 25.91 -26.08 1.62
CA GLN A 239 27.36 -25.98 1.65
C GLN A 239 27.82 -25.15 2.86
N THR A 240 29.00 -25.48 3.40
CA THR A 240 29.62 -24.74 4.53
C THR A 240 30.35 -23.46 4.10
N THR A 241 30.24 -23.08 2.84
CA THR A 241 30.88 -21.91 2.22
C THR A 241 30.21 -20.61 2.64
N ALA A 242 30.85 -19.45 2.38
CA ALA A 242 30.23 -18.15 2.64
C ALA A 242 28.95 -17.96 1.82
N VAL A 243 28.93 -18.45 0.57
CA VAL A 243 27.74 -18.51 -0.27
C VAL A 243 26.63 -19.34 0.37
N GLY A 244 26.91 -20.56 0.84
CA GLY A 244 25.90 -21.41 1.49
C GLY A 244 25.31 -20.75 2.74
N ARG A 245 26.14 -20.12 3.58
CA ARG A 245 25.68 -19.33 4.73
C ARG A 245 24.80 -18.16 4.32
N ALA A 246 25.19 -17.38 3.32
CA ALA A 246 24.41 -16.25 2.82
C ALA A 246 23.06 -16.70 2.24
N LEU A 247 23.03 -17.79 1.47
CA LEU A 247 21.79 -18.32 0.89
C LEU A 247 20.85 -18.90 1.95
N SER A 248 21.37 -19.55 3.00
CA SER A 248 20.56 -20.00 4.14
C SER A 248 19.95 -18.85 4.96
N GLY A 249 20.57 -17.66 4.88
CA GLY A 249 20.22 -16.46 5.62
C GLY A 249 19.29 -15.48 4.91
N ILE A 250 18.87 -15.77 3.66
CA ILE A 250 18.13 -14.84 2.78
C ILE A 250 16.92 -14.22 3.49
N SER A 251 16.20 -15.01 4.28
CA SER A 251 14.97 -14.56 4.94
C SER A 251 15.16 -13.55 6.08
N LYS A 252 16.40 -13.31 6.56
CA LYS A 252 16.65 -12.55 7.80
C LYS A 252 17.80 -11.55 7.76
N LYS A 253 18.87 -11.80 6.99
CA LYS A 253 20.14 -11.04 7.13
C LYS A 253 20.81 -10.67 5.81
N THR A 254 20.58 -11.45 4.76
CA THR A 254 21.32 -11.30 3.49
C THR A 254 20.78 -10.13 2.68
N THR A 255 21.68 -9.27 2.19
CA THR A 255 21.30 -8.13 1.33
C THR A 255 21.62 -8.39 -0.14
N ARG A 256 21.04 -7.58 -1.03
CA ARG A 256 21.35 -7.60 -2.47
C ARG A 256 22.85 -7.39 -2.71
N GLU A 257 23.44 -6.40 -2.04
CA GLU A 257 24.85 -6.03 -2.20
C GLU A 257 25.79 -7.17 -1.76
N GLU A 258 25.40 -7.92 -0.71
CA GLU A 258 26.17 -9.07 -0.24
C GLU A 258 26.20 -10.21 -1.28
N ILE A 259 25.06 -10.51 -1.92
CA ILE A 259 24.97 -11.52 -2.98
C ILE A 259 25.74 -11.09 -4.22
N GLU A 260 25.61 -9.81 -4.62
CA GLU A 260 26.34 -9.26 -5.77
C GLU A 260 27.85 -9.36 -5.56
N LYS A 261 28.34 -8.98 -4.36
CA LYS A 261 29.76 -9.09 -4.01
C LYS A 261 30.25 -10.54 -3.97
N LEU A 262 29.46 -11.47 -3.46
CA LEU A 262 29.84 -12.89 -3.42
C LEU A 262 29.88 -13.52 -4.83
N ALA A 263 29.03 -13.06 -5.75
CA ALA A 263 28.96 -13.52 -7.14
C ALA A 263 30.04 -12.90 -8.06
N GLU A 264 30.75 -11.88 -7.58
CA GLU A 264 31.87 -11.28 -8.27
C GLU A 264 33.13 -12.14 -8.07
N LEU A 265 33.80 -12.54 -9.15
CA LEU A 265 35.08 -13.24 -9.16
C LEU A 265 35.99 -12.57 -10.19
N SER A 266 37.26 -12.38 -9.86
CA SER A 266 38.28 -11.96 -10.83
C SER A 266 38.69 -13.10 -11.77
N ASP A 267 39.32 -12.76 -12.89
CA ASP A 267 39.85 -13.76 -13.83
C ASP A 267 40.88 -14.68 -13.15
N ASP A 268 41.73 -14.12 -12.27
CA ASP A 268 42.70 -14.89 -11.46
C ASP A 268 42.00 -15.90 -10.53
N GLU A 269 40.87 -15.53 -9.91
CA GLU A 269 40.11 -16.44 -9.04
C GLU A 269 39.44 -17.58 -9.84
N VAL A 270 38.98 -17.29 -11.07
CA VAL A 270 38.43 -18.30 -11.97
C VAL A 270 39.53 -19.28 -12.40
N GLU A 271 40.70 -18.77 -12.80
CA GLU A 271 41.85 -19.61 -13.16
C GLU A 271 42.32 -20.45 -11.96
N ARG A 272 42.41 -19.86 -10.76
CA ARG A 272 42.75 -20.57 -9.51
C ARG A 272 41.78 -21.71 -9.22
N ARG A 273 40.48 -21.51 -9.43
CA ARG A 273 39.46 -22.57 -9.28
C ARG A 273 39.71 -23.74 -10.24
N GLU A 274 40.04 -23.46 -11.50
CA GLU A 274 40.37 -24.51 -12.47
C GLU A 274 41.63 -25.27 -12.09
N VAL A 275 42.69 -24.56 -11.68
CA VAL A 275 43.95 -25.15 -11.21
C VAL A 275 43.70 -26.05 -10.00
N LEU A 276 42.94 -25.60 -9.00
CA LEU A 276 42.58 -26.39 -7.82
C LEU A 276 41.72 -27.60 -8.18
N THR A 277 40.80 -27.45 -9.13
CA THR A 277 39.95 -28.55 -9.62
C THR A 277 40.80 -29.66 -10.25
N LYS A 278 41.74 -29.29 -11.14
CA LYS A 278 42.68 -30.24 -11.77
C LYS A 278 43.63 -30.86 -10.74
N THR A 279 44.18 -30.04 -9.84
CA THR A 279 45.11 -30.47 -8.77
C THR A 279 44.48 -31.49 -7.83
N LEU A 280 43.24 -31.25 -7.37
CA LEU A 280 42.55 -32.15 -6.45
C LEU A 280 42.03 -33.43 -7.12
N SER A 281 41.89 -33.43 -8.45
CA SER A 281 41.55 -34.63 -9.24
C SER A 281 42.76 -35.50 -9.60
N GLU A 282 43.99 -35.01 -9.37
CA GLU A 282 45.21 -35.77 -9.66
C GLU A 282 45.33 -36.96 -8.68
N ALA A 283 45.56 -38.15 -9.25
CA ALA A 283 45.57 -39.41 -8.50
C ALA A 283 46.90 -39.60 -7.74
N ASP A 284 48.00 -39.10 -8.30
CA ASP A 284 49.33 -39.11 -7.66
C ASP A 284 50.01 -37.73 -7.72
N PRO A 285 49.62 -36.80 -6.81
CA PRO A 285 50.16 -35.44 -6.78
C PRO A 285 51.67 -35.36 -6.53
N LYS A 286 52.26 -36.36 -5.85
CA LYS A 286 53.70 -36.38 -5.55
C LYS A 286 54.52 -36.66 -6.80
N THR A 287 54.11 -37.64 -7.60
CA THR A 287 54.78 -37.95 -8.86
C THR A 287 54.64 -36.79 -9.84
N LYS A 288 53.46 -36.18 -9.95
CA LYS A 288 53.22 -35.03 -10.82
C LYS A 288 54.00 -33.78 -10.40
N ALA A 289 54.07 -33.48 -9.10
CA ALA A 289 54.88 -32.37 -8.59
C ALA A 289 56.37 -32.55 -8.91
N ARG A 290 56.88 -33.78 -8.77
CA ARG A 290 58.27 -34.10 -9.11
C ARG A 290 58.56 -33.91 -10.60
N GLU A 291 57.65 -34.33 -11.48
CA GLU A 291 57.77 -34.08 -12.92
C GLU A 291 57.85 -32.59 -13.23
N ILE A 292 56.92 -31.79 -12.70
CA ILE A 292 56.86 -30.34 -12.94
C ILE A 292 58.09 -29.64 -12.38
N ARG A 293 58.57 -30.02 -11.18
CA ARG A 293 59.80 -29.46 -10.61
C ARG A 293 61.03 -29.80 -11.45
N ASN A 294 61.11 -31.01 -12.00
CA ASN A 294 62.18 -31.36 -12.93
C ASN A 294 62.16 -30.47 -14.18
N LYS A 295 60.97 -30.11 -14.70
CA LYS A 295 60.83 -29.13 -15.78
C LYS A 295 61.34 -27.75 -15.34
N ALA A 296 60.88 -27.24 -14.20
CA ALA A 296 61.31 -25.95 -13.66
C ALA A 296 62.85 -25.87 -13.51
N LEU A 297 63.48 -26.94 -13.02
CA LEU A 297 64.94 -27.04 -12.91
C LEU A 297 65.65 -26.98 -14.28
N ARG A 298 65.11 -27.67 -15.30
CA ARG A 298 65.66 -27.59 -16.67
C ARG A 298 65.58 -26.17 -17.23
N ILE A 299 64.42 -25.51 -17.10
CA ILE A 299 64.21 -24.13 -17.56
C ILE A 299 65.12 -23.14 -16.82
N LYS A 300 65.25 -23.27 -15.50
CA LYS A 300 66.16 -22.45 -14.68
C LYS A 300 67.63 -22.70 -15.03
N GLY A 301 67.98 -23.94 -15.36
CA GLY A 301 69.30 -24.30 -15.88
C GLY A 301 69.62 -23.60 -17.19
N LEU A 302 68.68 -23.59 -18.14
CA LEU A 302 68.83 -22.86 -19.41
C LEU A 302 68.97 -21.36 -19.18
N LYS A 303 68.12 -20.76 -18.34
CA LYS A 303 68.21 -19.35 -17.93
C LYS A 303 69.62 -18.99 -17.43
N THR A 304 70.15 -19.80 -16.50
CA THR A 304 71.48 -19.57 -15.91
C THR A 304 72.59 -19.62 -16.97
N GLN A 305 72.49 -20.51 -17.94
CA GLN A 305 73.47 -20.59 -19.03
C GLN A 305 73.38 -19.41 -20.00
N ILE A 306 72.18 -18.88 -20.24
CA ILE A 306 71.96 -17.69 -21.07
C ILE A 306 72.54 -16.46 -20.35
N ASP A 307 72.23 -16.27 -19.07
CA ASP A 307 72.78 -15.20 -18.23
C ASP A 307 74.33 -15.24 -18.23
N ALA A 308 74.93 -16.42 -18.07
CA ALA A 308 76.39 -16.58 -18.09
C ALA A 308 77.03 -16.22 -19.45
N LYS A 309 76.32 -16.45 -20.57
CA LYS A 309 76.80 -16.07 -21.91
C LYS A 309 76.63 -14.57 -22.17
N LEU A 310 75.54 -13.97 -21.71
CA LEU A 310 75.34 -12.52 -21.74
C LEU A 310 76.46 -11.77 -21.01
N GLU A 311 76.92 -12.31 -19.87
CA GLU A 311 78.02 -11.73 -19.10
C GLU A 311 79.35 -11.68 -19.88
N THR A 312 79.59 -12.60 -20.83
CA THR A 312 80.84 -12.63 -21.61
C THR A 312 81.00 -11.46 -22.59
N VAL A 313 79.88 -10.86 -23.01
CA VAL A 313 79.82 -9.69 -23.90
C VAL A 313 79.06 -8.54 -23.24
N SER A 314 79.10 -8.47 -21.91
CA SER A 314 78.45 -7.42 -21.12
C SER A 314 79.01 -6.04 -21.45
N VAL A 315 78.28 -4.99 -21.08
CA VAL A 315 78.72 -3.61 -21.32
C VAL A 315 80.05 -3.37 -20.61
N GLU A 316 80.21 -3.87 -19.40
CA GLU A 316 81.42 -3.76 -18.57
C GLU A 316 82.62 -4.45 -19.23
N LYS A 317 82.43 -5.66 -19.77
CA LYS A 317 83.50 -6.39 -20.48
C LYS A 317 83.94 -5.68 -21.75
N LEU A 318 82.98 -5.15 -22.52
CA LEU A 318 83.28 -4.41 -23.75
C LEU A 318 83.95 -3.05 -23.47
N GLN A 319 83.50 -2.32 -22.44
CA GLN A 319 84.16 -1.09 -21.98
C GLN A 319 85.59 -1.37 -21.50
N GLY A 320 85.79 -2.44 -20.72
CA GLY A 320 87.12 -2.87 -20.30
C GLY A 320 88.03 -3.18 -21.49
N LEU A 321 87.52 -3.84 -22.53
CA LEU A 321 88.26 -4.07 -23.76
C LEU A 321 88.59 -2.76 -24.50
N GLN A 322 87.63 -1.85 -24.63
CA GLN A 322 87.81 -0.52 -25.23
C GLN A 322 88.91 0.27 -24.51
N GLU A 323 88.91 0.29 -23.18
CA GLU A 323 89.93 0.96 -22.37
C GLU A 323 91.31 0.35 -22.56
N LEU A 324 91.42 -0.99 -22.57
CA LEU A 324 92.70 -1.68 -22.77
C LEU A 324 93.27 -1.41 -24.16
N ILE A 325 92.43 -1.41 -25.19
CA ILE A 325 92.83 -1.04 -26.56
C ILE A 325 93.25 0.44 -26.62
N GLY A 326 92.49 1.33 -25.97
CA GLY A 326 92.85 2.74 -25.85
C GLY A 326 94.20 2.96 -25.18
N LYS A 327 94.45 2.29 -24.04
CA LYS A 327 95.74 2.30 -23.33
C LYS A 327 96.87 1.75 -24.19
N SER A 328 96.64 0.64 -24.91
CA SER A 328 97.63 0.06 -25.82
C SER A 328 97.98 1.01 -26.96
N ASN A 329 96.99 1.64 -27.60
CA ASN A 329 97.20 2.62 -28.67
C ASN A 329 97.92 3.88 -28.17
N ALA A 330 97.59 4.36 -26.96
CA ALA A 330 98.26 5.51 -26.36
C ALA A 330 99.72 5.18 -26.01
N ALA A 331 99.98 4.04 -25.35
CA ALA A 331 101.33 3.60 -25.02
C ALA A 331 102.18 3.39 -26.28
N LYS A 332 101.58 2.84 -27.36
CA LYS A 332 102.24 2.72 -28.67
C LYS A 332 102.65 4.09 -29.23
N LYS A 333 101.79 5.11 -29.21
CA LYS A 333 102.14 6.46 -29.69
C LYS A 333 103.30 7.08 -28.91
N VAL A 334 103.35 6.87 -27.58
CA VAL A 334 104.45 7.37 -26.74
C VAL A 334 105.76 6.65 -27.11
N ALA A 335 105.72 5.32 -27.27
CA ALA A 335 106.86 4.53 -27.74
C ALA A 335 107.32 4.96 -29.15
N ASP A 336 106.41 5.14 -30.10
CA ASP A 336 106.71 5.60 -31.45
C ASP A 336 107.39 6.99 -31.44
N THR A 337 106.97 7.88 -30.55
CA THR A 337 107.58 9.22 -30.38
C THR A 337 109.00 9.12 -29.76
N ALA A 338 109.19 8.26 -28.77
CA ALA A 338 110.50 7.99 -28.19
C ALA A 338 111.46 7.39 -29.23
N ALA A 339 110.96 6.44 -30.04
CA ALA A 339 111.69 5.88 -31.18
C ALA A 339 112.05 6.93 -32.23
N GLU A 340 111.14 7.88 -32.52
CA GLU A 340 111.45 8.97 -33.45
C GLU A 340 112.50 9.95 -32.92
N ALA A 341 112.46 10.28 -31.63
CA ALA A 341 113.50 11.08 -30.99
C ALA A 341 114.86 10.35 -31.05
N PHE A 342 114.85 9.03 -30.79
CA PHE A 342 116.04 8.20 -30.88
C PHE A 342 116.64 8.19 -32.29
N ARG A 343 115.79 8.03 -33.33
CA ARG A 343 116.18 8.06 -34.76
C ARG A 343 116.91 9.34 -35.18
N ARG A 344 116.61 10.47 -34.55
CA ARG A 344 117.16 11.79 -34.92
C ARG A 344 118.58 12.02 -34.36
N GLU A 345 119.11 11.12 -33.53
CA GLU A 345 120.50 11.22 -33.10
C GLU A 345 121.47 11.06 -34.29
N PRO A 346 122.49 11.94 -34.43
CA PRO A 346 123.45 11.86 -35.52
C PRO A 346 124.18 10.50 -35.57
N GLY A 347 124.31 9.93 -36.77
CA GLY A 347 125.09 8.71 -37.01
C GLY A 347 124.33 7.39 -36.92
N GLN A 348 122.99 7.42 -36.82
CA GLN A 348 122.11 6.25 -36.89
C GLN A 348 121.68 5.92 -38.33
N LEU A 349 121.39 4.64 -38.60
CA LEU A 349 120.87 4.19 -39.89
C LEU A 349 119.34 4.36 -39.96
N PRO A 350 118.76 4.61 -41.16
CA PRO A 350 117.31 4.53 -41.35
C PRO A 350 116.76 3.19 -40.85
N GLY A 351 115.70 3.24 -40.04
CA GLY A 351 115.10 2.07 -39.40
C GLY A 351 115.67 1.70 -38.02
N THR A 352 116.72 2.37 -37.54
CA THR A 352 117.22 2.19 -36.17
C THR A 352 116.16 2.68 -35.18
N GLY A 353 115.66 1.83 -34.29
CA GLY A 353 114.56 2.16 -33.37
C GLY A 353 113.19 1.64 -33.80
N ASP A 354 113.04 1.08 -35.00
CA ASP A 354 111.83 0.39 -35.45
C ASP A 354 111.75 -1.04 -34.87
N GLU A 355 110.59 -1.67 -34.95
CA GLU A 355 110.34 -3.01 -34.39
C GLU A 355 111.28 -4.09 -34.96
N GLU A 356 111.55 -4.03 -36.27
CA GLU A 356 112.47 -4.96 -36.94
C GLU A 356 113.89 -4.81 -36.40
N TRP A 357 114.32 -3.57 -36.16
CA TRP A 357 115.63 -3.27 -35.59
C TRP A 357 115.71 -3.65 -34.11
N LYS A 358 114.65 -3.39 -33.33
CA LYS A 358 114.58 -3.81 -31.92
C LYS A 358 114.70 -5.33 -31.83
N THR A 359 113.95 -6.06 -32.65
CA THR A 359 114.01 -7.53 -32.71
C THR A 359 115.43 -8.01 -33.04
N LEU A 360 116.09 -7.38 -34.01
CA LEU A 360 117.49 -7.66 -34.33
C LEU A 360 118.43 -7.39 -33.15
N PHE A 361 118.27 -6.24 -32.48
CA PHE A 361 119.13 -5.87 -31.36
C PHE A 361 118.90 -6.76 -30.13
N GLU A 362 117.66 -7.15 -29.84
CA GLU A 362 117.35 -8.09 -28.77
C GLU A 362 117.98 -9.46 -29.05
N ALA A 363 117.89 -9.96 -30.28
CA ALA A 363 118.60 -11.18 -30.68
C ALA A 363 120.12 -11.04 -30.54
N ALA A 364 120.67 -9.87 -30.88
CA ALA A 364 122.09 -9.58 -30.70
C ALA A 364 122.49 -9.48 -29.22
N ARG A 365 121.62 -8.95 -28.35
CA ARG A 365 121.80 -8.91 -26.89
C ARG A 365 121.81 -10.32 -26.31
N ASP A 366 120.87 -11.15 -26.73
CA ASP A 366 120.79 -12.55 -26.29
C ASP A 366 122.01 -13.34 -26.76
N PHE A 367 122.49 -13.09 -28.00
CA PHE A 367 123.73 -13.68 -28.50
C PHE A 367 124.97 -13.17 -27.76
N ALA A 368 125.05 -11.87 -27.45
CA ALA A 368 126.15 -11.28 -26.70
C ALA A 368 126.33 -11.89 -25.31
N ALA A 369 125.23 -12.29 -24.65
CA ALA A 369 125.28 -13.01 -23.38
C ALA A 369 126.02 -14.35 -23.47
N VAL A 370 126.07 -14.95 -24.66
CA VAL A 370 126.79 -16.21 -24.94
C VAL A 370 128.20 -15.94 -25.46
N SER A 371 128.36 -15.02 -26.43
CA SER A 371 129.64 -14.77 -27.10
C SER A 371 130.64 -13.94 -26.29
N HIS A 372 130.17 -13.09 -25.37
CA HIS A 372 131.00 -12.26 -24.48
C HIS A 372 130.71 -12.56 -23.01
N ALA A 373 130.96 -13.81 -22.62
CA ALA A 373 130.67 -14.30 -21.28
C ALA A 373 131.22 -13.36 -20.18
N GLY A 374 130.35 -13.02 -19.23
CA GLY A 374 130.68 -12.12 -18.11
C GLY A 374 130.47 -10.62 -18.36
N HIS A 375 130.12 -10.21 -19.58
CA HIS A 375 129.82 -8.82 -19.91
C HIS A 375 128.39 -8.66 -20.45
N GLN A 376 127.77 -7.50 -20.20
CA GLN A 376 126.50 -7.11 -20.82
C GLN A 376 126.78 -6.37 -22.12
N ILE A 377 125.89 -6.48 -23.12
CA ILE A 377 126.04 -5.78 -24.41
C ILE A 377 126.20 -4.25 -24.23
N SER A 378 125.68 -3.70 -23.13
CA SER A 378 125.78 -2.29 -22.78
C SER A 378 127.13 -1.84 -22.21
N ALA A 379 127.97 -2.80 -21.80
CA ALA A 379 129.25 -2.56 -21.13
C ALA A 379 130.32 -3.52 -21.65
N LEU A 380 130.38 -3.72 -22.97
CA LEU A 380 131.44 -4.50 -23.61
C LEU A 380 132.77 -3.71 -23.59
N PRO A 381 133.91 -4.37 -23.32
CA PRO A 381 135.25 -3.77 -23.41
C PRO A 381 135.54 -3.20 -24.81
N GLU A 382 136.39 -2.17 -24.90
CA GLU A 382 136.73 -1.52 -26.18
C GLU A 382 137.44 -2.46 -27.17
N ASP A 383 138.18 -3.44 -26.67
CA ASP A 383 138.86 -4.48 -27.46
C ASP A 383 137.94 -5.68 -27.78
N ALA A 384 136.68 -5.68 -27.31
CA ALA A 384 135.73 -6.74 -27.62
C ALA A 384 135.27 -6.69 -29.09
N LYS A 385 135.01 -7.86 -29.67
CA LYS A 385 134.40 -8.00 -31.00
C LYS A 385 132.91 -7.63 -30.93
N CYS A 386 132.40 -6.94 -31.94
CA CYS A 386 130.99 -6.55 -32.01
C CYS A 386 130.08 -7.78 -32.22
N PRO A 387 129.00 -7.99 -31.43
CA PRO A 387 128.08 -9.12 -31.61
C PRO A 387 127.38 -9.17 -32.97
N LEU A 388 127.32 -8.03 -33.68
CA LEU A 388 126.68 -7.92 -34.99
C LEU A 388 127.65 -8.12 -36.17
N CYS A 389 128.81 -7.46 -36.15
CA CYS A 389 129.74 -7.46 -37.30
C CYS A 389 131.11 -8.12 -37.02
N GLN A 390 131.37 -8.53 -35.78
CA GLN A 390 132.59 -9.22 -35.33
C GLN A 390 133.91 -8.43 -35.46
N ASN A 391 133.86 -7.11 -35.74
CA ASN A 391 135.02 -6.21 -35.68
C ASN A 391 135.27 -5.71 -34.25
N GLU A 392 136.49 -5.29 -33.92
CA GLU A 392 136.78 -4.59 -32.63
C GLU A 392 135.93 -3.32 -32.49
N LEU A 393 135.33 -3.13 -31.31
CA LEU A 393 134.36 -2.07 -31.07
C LEU A 393 135.00 -0.67 -30.96
N GLY A 394 136.14 -0.58 -30.28
CA GLY A 394 136.69 0.69 -29.80
C GLY A 394 135.73 1.42 -28.83
N ALA A 395 136.17 2.58 -28.34
CA ALA A 395 135.37 3.41 -27.42
C ALA A 395 134.00 3.83 -27.99
N GLU A 396 133.97 4.24 -29.26
CA GLU A 396 132.75 4.67 -29.97
C GLU A 396 131.74 3.52 -30.13
N GLY A 397 132.20 2.32 -30.49
CA GLY A 397 131.33 1.15 -30.70
C GLY A 397 130.71 0.63 -29.41
N ALA A 398 131.51 0.53 -28.34
CA ALA A 398 131.03 0.12 -27.02
C ALA A 398 129.98 1.10 -26.46
N SER A 399 130.24 2.41 -26.56
CA SER A 399 129.29 3.45 -26.15
C SER A 399 127.99 3.41 -26.94
N ARG A 400 128.05 3.14 -28.25
CA ARG A 400 126.87 3.06 -29.13
C ARG A 400 125.97 1.87 -28.77
N LEU A 401 126.54 0.69 -28.50
CA LEU A 401 125.78 -0.48 -28.05
C LEU A 401 125.14 -0.23 -26.68
N GLY A 402 125.83 0.46 -25.77
CA GLY A 402 125.27 0.94 -24.50
C GLY A 402 124.02 1.80 -24.65
N ARG A 403 124.05 2.76 -25.58
CA ARG A 403 122.88 3.61 -25.87
C ARG A 403 121.72 2.83 -26.48
N PHE A 404 121.99 1.90 -27.39
CA PHE A 404 120.94 1.04 -27.96
C PHE A 404 120.25 0.17 -26.91
N ASP A 405 121.01 -0.45 -26.00
CA ASP A 405 120.44 -1.27 -24.92
C ASP A 405 119.64 -0.41 -23.92
N ALA A 406 120.10 0.82 -23.63
CA ALA A 406 119.38 1.75 -22.77
C ALA A 406 118.03 2.20 -23.38
N PHE A 407 117.98 2.46 -24.69
CA PHE A 407 116.75 2.80 -25.40
C PHE A 407 115.73 1.64 -25.36
N ILE A 408 116.17 0.40 -25.61
CA ILE A 408 115.28 -0.76 -25.58
C ILE A 408 114.80 -1.10 -24.17
N LYS A 409 115.61 -0.84 -23.14
CA LYS A 409 115.23 -1.01 -21.73
C LYS A 409 114.40 0.16 -21.18
N ASP A 410 114.10 1.18 -21.98
CA ASP A 410 113.33 2.33 -21.48
C ASP A 410 111.94 1.89 -21.03
N ARG A 411 111.47 2.49 -19.93
CA ARG A 411 110.18 2.13 -19.30
C ARG A 411 109.00 2.34 -20.25
N VAL A 412 109.14 3.24 -21.21
CA VAL A 412 108.13 3.53 -22.23
C VAL A 412 107.87 2.31 -23.14
N GLU A 413 108.92 1.61 -23.54
CA GLU A 413 108.83 0.44 -24.44
C GLU A 413 108.22 -0.77 -23.73
N GLN A 414 108.64 -1.02 -22.49
CA GLN A 414 108.07 -2.09 -21.68
C GLN A 414 106.57 -1.87 -21.41
N ALA A 415 106.17 -0.63 -21.11
CA ALA A 415 104.77 -0.28 -20.89
C ALA A 415 103.90 -0.48 -22.15
N ALA A 416 104.43 -0.21 -23.35
CA ALA A 416 103.71 -0.46 -24.61
C ALA A 416 103.49 -1.96 -24.88
N LYS A 417 104.48 -2.79 -24.57
CA LYS A 417 104.40 -4.25 -24.69
C LYS A 417 103.37 -4.86 -23.73
N ASP A 418 103.39 -4.44 -22.46
CA ASP A 418 102.48 -4.94 -21.44
C ASP A 418 101.03 -4.52 -21.73
N ALA A 419 100.81 -3.27 -22.14
CA ALA A 419 99.49 -2.77 -22.54
C ALA A 419 98.93 -3.53 -23.77
N ARG A 420 99.80 -3.88 -24.73
CA ARG A 420 99.42 -4.69 -25.90
C ARG A 420 99.00 -6.12 -25.52
N ASN A 421 99.74 -6.77 -24.60
CA ASN A 421 99.40 -8.12 -24.17
C ASN A 421 98.06 -8.16 -23.43
N LEU A 422 97.81 -7.20 -22.51
CA LEU A 422 96.54 -7.10 -21.81
C LEU A 422 95.36 -6.88 -22.77
N ALA A 423 95.50 -6.00 -23.77
CA ALA A 423 94.48 -5.78 -24.79
C ALA A 423 94.25 -7.04 -25.66
N LYS A 424 95.32 -7.76 -26.01
CA LYS A 424 95.25 -9.00 -26.80
C LYS A 424 94.54 -10.12 -26.05
N ASP A 425 94.80 -10.28 -24.75
CA ASP A 425 94.17 -11.31 -23.93
C ASP A 425 92.66 -11.03 -23.75
N ALA A 426 92.30 -9.78 -23.48
CA ALA A 426 90.89 -9.36 -23.40
C ALA A 426 90.16 -9.55 -24.75
N TYR A 427 90.81 -9.22 -25.87
CA TYR A 427 90.27 -9.44 -27.21
C TYR A 427 90.05 -10.94 -27.49
N ASN A 428 91.03 -11.78 -27.17
CA ASN A 428 90.93 -13.23 -27.38
C ASN A 428 89.85 -13.88 -26.51
N ALA A 429 89.61 -13.37 -25.30
CA ALA A 429 88.54 -13.85 -24.43
C ALA A 429 87.16 -13.64 -25.07
N ILE A 430 86.91 -12.48 -25.69
CA ILE A 430 85.66 -12.20 -26.41
C ILE A 430 85.60 -12.98 -27.74
N LYS A 431 86.70 -13.02 -28.50
CA LYS A 431 86.76 -13.73 -29.79
C LYS A 431 86.48 -15.23 -29.66
N ASN A 432 86.98 -15.86 -28.61
CA ASN A 432 86.87 -17.30 -28.41
C ASN A 432 85.66 -17.70 -27.55
N ALA A 433 84.81 -16.75 -27.15
CA ALA A 433 83.59 -17.02 -26.39
C ALA A 433 82.58 -17.82 -27.23
N LYS A 434 82.08 -18.94 -26.67
CA LYS A 434 81.05 -19.78 -27.30
C LYS A 434 79.67 -19.34 -26.85
N LEU A 435 78.90 -18.76 -27.77
CA LEU A 435 77.61 -18.12 -27.46
C LEU A 435 76.38 -18.98 -27.80
N GLU A 436 76.58 -20.20 -28.33
CA GLU A 436 75.50 -21.13 -28.70
C GLU A 436 74.79 -21.72 -27.48
N PHE A 437 73.46 -21.70 -27.44
CA PHE A 437 72.64 -22.28 -26.38
C PHE A 437 72.43 -23.79 -26.62
N PRO A 438 72.63 -24.65 -25.61
CA PRO A 438 72.46 -26.10 -25.77
C PRO A 438 70.98 -26.47 -25.70
N ILE A 439 70.24 -26.18 -26.77
CA ILE A 439 68.81 -26.50 -26.91
C ILE A 439 68.66 -27.70 -27.86
N ASP A 440 68.50 -28.89 -27.29
CA ASP A 440 68.25 -30.13 -28.04
C ASP A 440 66.78 -30.25 -28.50
N ALA A 441 66.46 -31.27 -29.31
CA ALA A 441 65.12 -31.47 -29.85
C ALA A 441 64.04 -31.63 -28.76
N ALA A 442 64.38 -32.28 -27.64
CA ALA A 442 63.45 -32.50 -26.53
C ALA A 442 63.15 -31.19 -25.80
N LEU A 443 64.17 -30.35 -25.57
CA LEU A 443 63.99 -29.05 -24.94
C LEU A 443 63.22 -28.09 -25.85
N LYS A 444 63.35 -28.17 -27.18
CA LYS A 444 62.53 -27.37 -28.11
C LYS A 444 61.04 -27.65 -27.99
N GLU A 445 60.66 -28.93 -27.97
CA GLU A 445 59.27 -29.33 -27.79
C GLU A 445 58.74 -28.91 -26.41
N GLU A 446 59.56 -29.07 -25.37
CA GLU A 446 59.22 -28.65 -24.01
C GLU A 446 59.01 -27.13 -23.90
N LEU A 447 59.88 -26.30 -24.50
CA LEU A 447 59.72 -24.85 -24.51
C LEU A 447 58.44 -24.42 -25.23
N ASN A 448 58.16 -24.96 -26.42
CA ASN A 448 56.94 -24.64 -27.18
C ASN A 448 55.66 -25.06 -26.45
N THR A 449 55.70 -26.17 -25.71
CA THR A 449 54.54 -26.66 -24.93
C THR A 449 54.27 -25.79 -23.70
N LEU A 450 55.33 -25.25 -23.09
CA LEU A 450 55.22 -24.41 -21.89
C LEU A 450 54.77 -22.99 -22.25
N ASP A 451 55.36 -22.41 -23.29
CA ASP A 451 55.00 -21.09 -23.81
C ASP A 451 55.55 -20.93 -25.23
N ALA A 452 54.67 -20.68 -26.18
CA ALA A 452 54.99 -20.53 -27.60
C ALA A 452 56.02 -19.42 -27.90
N GLN A 453 56.23 -18.47 -26.99
CA GLN A 453 57.20 -17.38 -27.15
C GLN A 453 58.63 -17.75 -26.70
N LEU A 454 58.82 -18.79 -25.89
CA LEU A 454 60.12 -19.08 -25.27
C LEU A 454 61.19 -19.48 -26.28
N LEU A 455 60.87 -20.37 -27.22
CA LEU A 455 61.82 -20.84 -28.22
C LEU A 455 62.26 -19.70 -29.16
N PRO A 456 61.34 -18.90 -29.76
CA PRO A 456 61.70 -17.72 -30.55
C PRO A 456 62.60 -16.73 -29.79
N LEU A 457 62.28 -16.44 -28.52
CA LEU A 457 63.08 -15.52 -27.70
C LEU A 457 64.51 -16.04 -27.45
N CYS A 458 64.66 -17.35 -27.21
CA CYS A 458 65.97 -17.97 -27.04
C CYS A 458 66.82 -17.89 -28.32
N GLU A 459 66.23 -18.22 -29.48
CA GLU A 459 66.92 -18.16 -30.78
C GLU A 459 67.33 -16.71 -31.13
N GLN A 460 66.44 -15.74 -30.86
CA GLN A 460 66.74 -14.32 -31.03
C GLN A 460 67.87 -13.85 -30.11
N SER A 461 67.85 -14.26 -28.83
CA SER A 461 68.90 -13.89 -27.87
C SER A 461 70.27 -14.45 -28.26
N GLU A 462 70.33 -15.67 -28.78
CA GLU A 462 71.58 -16.25 -29.31
C GLU A 462 72.10 -15.46 -30.53
N ALA A 463 71.22 -15.10 -31.47
CA ALA A 463 71.57 -14.32 -32.65
C ALA A 463 72.09 -12.92 -32.27
N ASN A 464 71.43 -12.27 -31.30
CA ASN A 464 71.85 -10.96 -30.78
C ASN A 464 73.23 -11.03 -30.12
N LEU A 465 73.50 -12.07 -29.33
CA LEU A 465 74.81 -12.29 -28.71
C LEU A 465 75.93 -12.45 -29.75
N LYS A 466 75.71 -13.26 -30.78
CA LYS A 466 76.67 -13.45 -31.89
C LYS A 466 76.89 -12.16 -32.66
N THR A 467 75.83 -11.39 -32.89
CA THR A 467 75.91 -10.07 -33.56
C THR A 467 76.78 -9.12 -32.74
N ARG A 468 76.46 -8.95 -31.45
CA ARG A 468 77.20 -8.09 -30.53
C ARG A 468 78.67 -8.50 -30.38
N GLN A 469 78.97 -9.80 -30.35
CA GLN A 469 80.35 -10.30 -30.39
C GLN A 469 81.08 -9.85 -31.65
N SER A 470 80.46 -10.01 -32.83
CA SER A 470 81.08 -9.63 -34.09
C SER A 470 81.32 -8.12 -34.20
N GLU A 471 80.34 -7.30 -33.76
CA GLU A 471 80.46 -5.84 -33.68
C GLU A 471 81.58 -5.41 -32.72
N ALA A 472 81.69 -6.02 -31.55
CA ALA A 472 82.77 -5.74 -30.59
C ALA A 472 84.16 -6.04 -31.18
N LEU A 473 84.30 -7.12 -31.95
CA LEU A 473 85.55 -7.46 -32.62
C LEU A 473 85.88 -6.46 -33.75
N LEU A 474 84.87 -6.02 -34.51
CA LEU A 474 85.04 -4.96 -35.52
C LEU A 474 85.41 -3.62 -34.89
N ALA A 475 84.82 -3.27 -33.75
CA ALA A 475 85.13 -2.05 -33.02
C ALA A 475 86.56 -2.08 -32.44
N SER A 476 87.01 -3.25 -31.98
CA SER A 476 88.39 -3.47 -31.55
C SER A 476 89.41 -3.26 -32.66
N GLY A 477 89.04 -3.56 -33.91
CA GLY A 477 89.88 -3.35 -35.09
C GLY A 477 89.83 -1.92 -35.67
N GLY A 478 89.00 -1.04 -35.11
CA GLY A 478 88.79 0.32 -35.62
C GLY A 478 87.86 0.40 -36.85
N THR A 479 87.21 -0.70 -37.24
CA THR A 479 86.29 -0.77 -38.38
C THR A 479 84.87 -0.31 -38.02
N LEU A 480 84.53 -0.29 -36.72
CA LEU A 480 83.23 0.14 -36.20
C LEU A 480 83.45 1.07 -34.99
N PRO A 481 82.67 2.16 -34.81
CA PRO A 481 82.66 2.90 -33.56
C PRO A 481 82.12 2.05 -32.40
N TRP A 482 82.71 2.18 -31.20
CA TRP A 482 82.25 1.42 -30.03
C TRP A 482 80.81 1.75 -29.63
N GLU A 483 80.37 2.97 -29.94
CA GLU A 483 78.99 3.46 -29.73
C GLU A 483 77.98 2.75 -30.64
N SER A 484 78.43 2.10 -31.71
CA SER A 484 77.58 1.36 -32.65
C SER A 484 77.42 -0.12 -32.30
N VAL A 485 78.03 -0.60 -31.21
CA VAL A 485 77.85 -1.99 -30.75
C VAL A 485 76.47 -2.14 -30.11
N SER A 486 75.64 -3.00 -30.70
CA SER A 486 74.26 -3.28 -30.29
C SER A 486 74.14 -3.69 -28.83
N ALA A 487 73.11 -3.22 -28.11
CA ALA A 487 72.88 -3.52 -26.69
C ALA A 487 72.63 -5.02 -26.41
N ALA A 488 73.07 -5.52 -25.25
CA ALA A 488 72.71 -6.86 -24.80
C ALA A 488 71.23 -6.91 -24.37
N GLN A 489 70.42 -7.74 -25.02
CA GLN A 489 69.02 -7.96 -24.65
C GLN A 489 68.90 -9.23 -23.79
N ASN A 490 68.03 -9.19 -22.77
CA ASN A 490 67.84 -10.31 -21.83
C ASN A 490 66.39 -10.86 -21.76
N ASP A 491 65.61 -10.62 -22.81
CA ASP A 491 64.17 -10.94 -22.80
C ASP A 491 63.91 -12.45 -22.62
N ALA A 492 64.78 -13.30 -23.17
CA ALA A 492 64.69 -14.74 -22.99
C ALA A 492 64.90 -15.18 -21.54
N ALA A 493 65.93 -14.67 -20.83
CA ALA A 493 66.18 -15.11 -19.46
C ALA A 493 65.12 -14.59 -18.48
N VAL A 494 64.55 -13.41 -18.75
CA VAL A 494 63.40 -12.87 -17.99
C VAL A 494 62.21 -13.82 -18.13
N ARG A 495 61.78 -14.13 -19.36
CA ARG A 495 60.61 -14.98 -19.59
C ARG A 495 60.80 -16.42 -19.11
N LEU A 496 62.00 -16.99 -19.30
CA LEU A 496 62.35 -18.30 -18.73
C LEU A 496 62.26 -18.30 -17.19
N GLY A 497 62.59 -17.17 -16.54
CA GLY A 497 62.44 -17.00 -15.09
C GLY A 497 60.98 -17.04 -14.64
N GLU A 498 60.13 -16.26 -15.29
CA GLU A 498 58.69 -16.21 -14.98
C GLU A 498 58.03 -17.59 -15.13
N VAL A 499 58.33 -18.30 -16.22
CA VAL A 499 57.79 -19.64 -16.47
C VAL A 499 58.32 -20.65 -15.46
N ALA A 500 59.60 -20.60 -15.10
CA ALA A 500 60.16 -21.48 -14.07
C ALA A 500 59.53 -21.24 -12.69
N ASP A 501 59.28 -19.99 -12.31
CA ASP A 501 58.66 -19.64 -11.03
C ASP A 501 57.17 -20.06 -10.98
N ALA A 502 56.45 -19.95 -12.10
CA ALA A 502 55.08 -20.45 -12.24
C ALA A 502 55.01 -21.98 -12.07
N LEU A 503 55.92 -22.72 -12.72
CA LEU A 503 56.03 -24.18 -12.58
C LEU A 503 56.40 -24.59 -11.16
N GLU A 504 57.30 -23.88 -10.49
CA GLU A 504 57.67 -24.15 -9.10
C GLU A 504 56.49 -23.93 -8.14
N THR A 505 55.68 -22.89 -8.39
CA THR A 505 54.46 -22.60 -7.63
C THR A 505 53.40 -23.69 -7.82
N GLN A 506 53.26 -24.20 -9.05
CA GLN A 506 52.37 -25.33 -9.35
C GLN A 506 52.84 -26.62 -8.66
N ALA A 507 54.14 -26.93 -8.71
CA ALA A 507 54.71 -28.10 -8.03
C ALA A 507 54.49 -28.05 -6.51
N LYS A 508 54.73 -26.88 -5.87
CA LYS A 508 54.46 -26.68 -4.45
C LYS A 508 52.99 -26.88 -4.08
N THR A 509 52.07 -26.43 -4.94
CA THR A 509 50.62 -26.61 -4.73
C THR A 509 50.23 -28.09 -4.81
N LEU A 510 50.80 -28.85 -5.75
CA LEU A 510 50.59 -30.29 -5.87
C LEU A 510 51.16 -31.07 -4.68
N GLU A 511 52.33 -30.70 -4.16
CA GLU A 511 52.89 -31.33 -2.95
C GLU A 511 52.07 -31.03 -1.71
N ALA A 512 51.62 -29.79 -1.55
CA ALA A 512 50.71 -29.42 -0.47
C ALA A 512 49.40 -30.22 -0.55
N SER A 513 48.93 -30.59 -1.73
CA SER A 513 47.74 -31.45 -1.89
C SER A 513 47.94 -32.93 -1.52
N ALA A 514 49.19 -33.34 -1.24
CA ALA A 514 49.54 -34.68 -0.78
C ALA A 514 49.62 -34.81 0.76
N ASP A 515 49.64 -33.68 1.48
CA ASP A 515 49.44 -33.61 2.93
C ASP A 515 47.94 -33.50 3.23
N GLU A 516 47.42 -34.27 4.19
CA GLU A 516 45.99 -34.40 4.42
C GLU A 516 45.36 -33.10 4.97
N ALA A 517 46.10 -32.35 5.80
CA ALA A 517 45.65 -31.07 6.36
C ALA A 517 45.70 -29.94 5.31
N ALA A 518 46.73 -29.89 4.47
CA ALA A 518 46.83 -28.93 3.39
C ALA A 518 45.86 -29.26 2.23
N ARG A 519 45.63 -30.54 1.91
CA ARG A 519 44.57 -30.97 0.98
C ARG A 519 43.20 -30.53 1.46
N ALA A 520 42.89 -30.66 2.75
CA ALA A 520 41.64 -30.17 3.32
C ALA A 520 41.45 -28.65 3.13
N LYS A 521 42.52 -27.85 3.27
CA LYS A 521 42.49 -26.40 3.00
C LYS A 521 42.24 -26.09 1.53
N LEU A 522 42.91 -26.79 0.61
CA LEU A 522 42.71 -26.62 -0.84
C LEU A 522 41.30 -27.06 -1.28
N VAL A 523 40.75 -28.11 -0.67
CA VAL A 523 39.35 -28.55 -0.88
C VAL A 523 38.38 -27.46 -0.41
N ALA A 524 38.63 -26.85 0.76
CA ALA A 524 37.81 -25.76 1.26
C ALA A 524 37.89 -24.50 0.37
N GLU A 525 39.09 -24.12 -0.08
CA GLU A 525 39.30 -23.01 -1.01
C GLU A 525 38.58 -23.25 -2.34
N ARG A 526 38.71 -24.45 -2.93
CA ARG A 526 37.99 -24.83 -4.14
C ARG A 526 36.48 -24.78 -3.92
N ALA A 527 35.98 -25.31 -2.81
CA ALA A 527 34.55 -25.30 -2.50
C ALA A 527 34.02 -23.86 -2.42
N GLU A 528 34.77 -22.94 -1.82
CA GLU A 528 34.41 -21.52 -1.73
C GLU A 528 34.35 -20.86 -3.12
N LEU A 529 35.38 -21.06 -3.96
CA LEU A 529 35.42 -20.52 -5.31
C LEU A 529 34.34 -21.14 -6.22
N ASP A 530 34.10 -22.45 -6.11
CA ASP A 530 33.07 -23.15 -6.89
C ASP A 530 31.66 -22.70 -6.50
N ALA A 531 31.41 -22.45 -5.21
CA ALA A 531 30.15 -21.91 -4.73
C ALA A 531 29.91 -20.49 -5.26
N ARG A 532 30.92 -19.61 -5.23
CA ARG A 532 30.83 -18.25 -5.80
C ARG A 532 30.62 -18.28 -7.31
N TYR A 533 31.32 -19.16 -8.03
CA TYR A 533 31.17 -19.34 -9.47
C TYR A 533 29.74 -19.77 -9.83
N LYS A 534 29.18 -20.78 -9.15
CA LYS A 534 27.80 -21.22 -9.35
C LYS A 534 26.78 -20.17 -8.92
N LEU A 535 27.05 -19.40 -7.86
CA LEU A 535 26.20 -18.29 -7.44
C LEU A 535 26.07 -17.24 -8.56
N ARG A 536 27.14 -16.97 -9.31
CA ARG A 536 27.10 -16.06 -10.48
C ARG A 536 26.07 -16.51 -11.52
N GLU A 537 25.92 -17.82 -11.75
CA GLU A 537 24.96 -18.37 -12.73
C GLU A 537 23.50 -18.24 -12.27
N VAL A 538 23.24 -18.36 -10.96
CA VAL A 538 21.88 -18.31 -10.38
C VAL A 538 21.56 -16.98 -9.68
N LYS A 539 22.41 -15.97 -9.84
CA LYS A 539 22.35 -14.69 -9.13
C LYS A 539 20.98 -14.04 -9.23
N ASP A 540 20.43 -13.95 -10.44
CA ASP A 540 19.17 -13.25 -10.68
C ASP A 540 17.99 -13.94 -9.96
N ALA A 541 17.99 -15.27 -9.91
CA ALA A 541 16.99 -16.04 -9.16
C ALA A 541 17.09 -15.80 -7.65
N VAL A 542 18.30 -15.62 -7.12
CA VAL A 542 18.53 -15.26 -5.70
C VAL A 542 18.05 -13.84 -5.41
N LEU A 543 18.32 -12.88 -6.30
CA LEU A 543 17.86 -11.49 -6.15
C LEU A 543 16.33 -11.37 -6.22
N GLU A 544 15.69 -12.17 -7.08
CA GLU A 544 14.23 -12.30 -7.12
C GLU A 544 13.68 -12.87 -5.80
N ALA A 545 14.32 -13.91 -5.27
CA ALA A 545 13.93 -14.51 -3.99
C ALA A 545 14.04 -13.50 -2.83
N ILE A 546 15.13 -12.72 -2.74
CA ILE A 546 15.29 -11.64 -1.75
C ILE A 546 14.11 -10.66 -1.84
N SER A 547 13.80 -10.20 -3.05
CA SER A 547 12.70 -9.25 -3.29
C SER A 547 11.34 -9.83 -2.87
N LYS A 548 11.10 -11.14 -3.10
CA LYS A 548 9.91 -11.84 -2.63
C LYS A 548 9.87 -12.00 -1.11
N TYR A 549 10.98 -12.30 -0.45
CA TYR A 549 11.05 -12.33 1.01
C TYR A 549 10.73 -10.97 1.63
N GLU A 550 11.26 -9.88 1.08
CA GLU A 550 10.92 -8.51 1.49
C GLU A 550 9.42 -8.22 1.30
N TYR A 551 8.86 -8.62 0.15
CA TYR A 551 7.44 -8.47 -0.13
C TYR A 551 6.58 -9.25 0.86
N CYS A 552 6.88 -10.52 1.11
CA CYS A 552 6.20 -11.35 2.10
C CYS A 552 6.32 -10.79 3.53
N ALA A 553 7.45 -10.15 3.87
CA ALA A 553 7.63 -9.48 5.17
C ALA A 553 6.76 -8.23 5.29
N LYS A 554 6.64 -7.42 4.23
CA LYS A 554 5.70 -6.28 4.17
C LYS A 554 4.25 -6.76 4.27
N LEU A 555 3.88 -7.81 3.54
CA LEU A 555 2.55 -8.43 3.65
C LEU A 555 2.29 -8.99 5.06
N GLN A 556 3.29 -9.54 5.74
CA GLN A 556 3.14 -9.95 7.14
C GLN A 556 2.83 -8.75 8.05
N LYS A 557 3.52 -7.62 7.88
CA LYS A 557 3.18 -6.38 8.61
C LYS A 557 1.75 -5.91 8.30
N CYS A 558 1.29 -6.05 7.06
CA CYS A 558 -0.09 -5.75 6.68
C CYS A 558 -1.08 -6.67 7.40
N ILE A 559 -0.80 -7.98 7.46
CA ILE A 559 -1.59 -8.96 8.21
C ILE A 559 -1.64 -8.59 9.70
N ASP A 560 -0.51 -8.23 10.30
CA ASP A 560 -0.44 -7.84 11.71
C ASP A 560 -1.23 -6.55 11.97
N GLY A 561 -1.24 -5.61 11.02
CA GLY A 561 -2.05 -4.39 11.05
C GLY A 561 -3.57 -4.63 10.99
N THR A 562 -4.01 -5.79 10.50
CA THR A 562 -5.44 -6.20 10.51
C THR A 562 -5.89 -6.85 11.83
N ASP A 563 -5.10 -6.73 12.90
CA ASP A 563 -5.45 -7.29 14.20
C ASP A 563 -6.73 -6.67 14.80
N THR A 564 -7.71 -7.52 15.04
CA THR A 564 -9.02 -7.12 15.55
C THR A 564 -9.05 -6.96 17.07
N ARG A 565 -7.98 -7.31 17.81
CA ARG A 565 -7.97 -7.27 19.28
C ARG A 565 -8.20 -5.86 19.83
N GLY A 566 -7.58 -4.84 19.24
CA GLY A 566 -7.78 -3.44 19.65
C GLY A 566 -9.22 -2.98 19.44
N ILE A 567 -9.79 -3.29 18.27
CA ILE A 567 -11.19 -3.01 17.91
C ILE A 567 -12.15 -3.71 18.88
N SER A 568 -11.88 -4.99 19.15
CA SER A 568 -12.70 -5.82 20.05
C SER A 568 -12.70 -5.28 21.48
N ARG A 569 -11.53 -4.87 22.00
CA ARG A 569 -11.43 -4.24 23.32
C ARG A 569 -12.22 -2.94 23.40
N LYS A 570 -12.13 -2.06 22.38
CA LYS A 570 -12.91 -0.83 22.34
C LYS A 570 -14.41 -1.10 22.24
N SER A 571 -14.82 -2.10 21.44
CA SER A 571 -16.22 -2.55 21.36
C SER A 571 -16.74 -3.02 22.72
N THR A 572 -16.02 -3.92 23.41
CA THR A 572 -16.41 -4.38 24.75
C THR A 572 -16.44 -3.24 25.77
N ASP A 573 -15.49 -2.31 25.73
CA ASP A 573 -15.45 -1.17 26.66
C ASP A 573 -16.63 -0.22 26.44
N LEU A 574 -16.95 0.12 25.18
CA LEU A 574 -18.11 0.95 24.84
C LEU A 574 -19.43 0.24 25.15
N SER A 575 -19.55 -1.07 24.88
CA SER A 575 -20.72 -1.84 25.28
C SER A 575 -20.88 -1.87 26.81
N ARG A 576 -19.81 -2.07 27.58
CA ARG A 576 -19.89 -2.10 29.05
C ARG A 576 -20.22 -0.74 29.66
N THR A 577 -19.68 0.35 29.09
CA THR A 577 -19.74 1.68 29.68
C THR A 577 -20.94 2.50 29.19
N LEU A 578 -21.41 2.26 27.95
CA LEU A 578 -22.47 3.04 27.29
C LEU A 578 -23.70 2.22 26.86
N ALA A 579 -23.62 0.89 26.74
CA ALA A 579 -24.82 0.04 26.70
C ALA A 579 -25.24 -0.25 28.14
N SER A 580 -25.76 0.78 28.82
CA SER A 580 -26.01 0.73 30.25
C SER A 580 -27.23 -0.14 30.57
N LYS A 581 -27.28 -0.63 31.82
CA LYS A 581 -28.49 -1.17 32.44
C LYS A 581 -29.71 -0.25 32.21
N GLU A 582 -29.48 1.06 32.13
CA GLU A 582 -30.52 2.07 31.89
C GLU A 582 -31.20 1.91 30.52
N LEU A 583 -30.49 1.43 29.49
CA LEU A 583 -31.09 1.12 28.19
C LEU A 583 -31.90 -0.17 28.21
N ALA A 584 -31.43 -1.19 28.93
CA ALA A 584 -32.23 -2.38 29.19
C ALA A 584 -33.50 -2.04 29.96
N ASP A 585 -33.37 -1.21 31.02
CA ASP A 585 -34.47 -0.79 31.87
C ASP A 585 -35.46 0.09 31.08
N ALA A 586 -34.97 1.07 30.30
CA ALA A 586 -35.81 1.91 29.45
C ALA A 586 -36.53 1.10 28.37
N LEU A 587 -35.87 0.14 27.72
CA LEU A 587 -36.49 -0.73 26.73
C LEU A 587 -37.55 -1.63 27.36
N ASN A 588 -37.27 -2.25 28.51
CA ASN A 588 -38.25 -3.08 29.23
C ASN A 588 -39.44 -2.25 29.71
N ASP A 589 -39.24 -1.00 30.11
CA ASP A 589 -40.32 -0.09 30.47
C ASP A 589 -41.22 0.22 29.26
N GLU A 590 -40.63 0.48 28.09
CA GLU A 590 -41.38 0.70 26.84
C GLU A 590 -42.12 -0.58 26.39
N LEU A 591 -41.50 -1.76 26.49
CA LEU A 591 -42.15 -3.03 26.20
C LEU A 591 -43.34 -3.32 27.14
N LYS A 592 -43.23 -2.97 28.43
CA LYS A 592 -44.36 -3.06 29.37
C LYS A 592 -45.51 -2.15 28.98
N LYS A 593 -45.24 -0.91 28.59
CA LYS A 593 -46.26 0.06 28.15
C LYS A 593 -46.96 -0.39 26.87
N LEU A 594 -46.23 -0.99 25.94
CA LEU A 594 -46.80 -1.61 24.73
C LEU A 594 -47.49 -2.97 25.00
N LYS A 595 -47.62 -3.36 26.28
CA LYS A 595 -48.16 -4.64 26.77
C LYS A 595 -47.46 -5.89 26.22
N CYS A 596 -46.23 -5.75 25.73
CA CYS A 596 -45.34 -6.84 25.30
C CYS A 596 -44.45 -7.35 26.44
N HIS A 597 -44.94 -7.35 27.68
CA HIS A 597 -44.16 -7.66 28.88
C HIS A 597 -43.67 -9.12 29.00
N GLU A 598 -44.26 -10.04 28.23
CA GLU A 598 -43.78 -11.42 28.06
C GLU A 598 -42.39 -11.44 27.40
N LEU A 599 -42.06 -10.39 26.64
CA LEU A 599 -40.76 -10.15 26.07
C LEU A 599 -39.93 -9.34 27.06
N GLN A 600 -38.96 -9.99 27.69
CA GLN A 600 -37.97 -9.29 28.51
C GLN A 600 -36.64 -9.25 27.79
N VAL A 601 -36.02 -8.08 27.80
CA VAL A 601 -34.68 -7.90 27.27
C VAL A 601 -33.72 -7.84 28.44
N ALA A 602 -32.72 -8.70 28.41
CA ALA A 602 -31.63 -8.66 29.37
C ALA A 602 -30.30 -8.49 28.65
N MET A 603 -29.39 -7.77 29.30
CA MET A 603 -28.00 -7.82 28.90
C MET A 603 -27.45 -9.20 29.23
N LYS A 604 -27.26 -10.03 28.20
CA LYS A 604 -26.52 -11.27 28.34
C LYS A 604 -25.08 -11.03 27.88
N PRO A 605 -24.08 -11.42 28.68
CA PRO A 605 -22.71 -11.53 28.20
C PRO A 605 -22.66 -12.74 27.26
N GLU A 606 -22.59 -12.48 25.96
CA GLU A 606 -22.33 -13.50 24.98
C GLU A 606 -20.83 -13.52 24.68
N SER A 607 -20.25 -14.71 24.46
CA SER A 607 -18.82 -14.87 24.17
C SER A 607 -18.54 -15.61 22.86
N PRO A 608 -19.02 -15.12 21.69
CA PRO A 608 -18.67 -15.75 20.42
C PRO A 608 -17.15 -15.59 20.21
N GLY A 609 -16.42 -16.72 20.18
CA GLY A 609 -14.97 -16.72 19.97
C GLY A 609 -14.14 -16.02 21.06
N GLY A 610 -14.60 -16.02 22.33
CA GLY A 610 -13.86 -15.45 23.46
C GLY A 610 -14.00 -13.93 23.65
N ARG A 611 -15.04 -13.32 23.07
CA ARG A 611 -15.32 -11.88 23.13
C ARG A 611 -16.55 -11.61 23.99
N THR A 612 -16.42 -11.02 25.17
CA THR A 612 -17.60 -10.60 25.95
C THR A 612 -18.28 -9.41 25.26
N GLN A 613 -19.35 -9.70 24.53
CA GLN A 613 -20.27 -8.70 24.00
C GLN A 613 -21.53 -8.74 24.87
N PHE A 614 -22.00 -7.57 25.29
CA PHE A 614 -23.29 -7.45 25.94
C PHE A 614 -24.32 -7.21 24.86
N LYS A 615 -25.02 -8.28 24.48
CA LYS A 615 -26.19 -8.17 23.60
C LYS A 615 -27.42 -8.07 24.47
N LEU A 616 -28.28 -7.12 24.12
CA LEU A 616 -29.64 -7.05 24.65
C LEU A 616 -30.44 -8.14 23.96
N THR A 617 -30.54 -9.29 24.63
CA THR A 617 -31.21 -10.50 24.13
C THR A 617 -32.59 -10.62 24.73
N LEU A 618 -33.56 -11.04 23.92
CA LEU A 618 -34.84 -11.52 24.42
C LEU A 618 -34.64 -12.76 25.28
N GLN A 619 -35.13 -12.73 26.51
CA GLN A 619 -35.23 -13.89 27.38
C GLN A 619 -36.41 -14.75 26.93
N LEU A 620 -36.17 -15.64 25.97
CA LEU A 620 -37.11 -16.70 25.63
C LEU A 620 -36.76 -17.97 26.43
N PRO A 621 -37.76 -18.76 26.90
CA PRO A 621 -37.51 -20.02 27.62
C PRO A 621 -36.77 -21.08 26.79
N GLY A 622 -36.82 -20.97 25.45
CA GLY A 622 -36.16 -21.88 24.51
C GLY A 622 -34.97 -21.24 23.79
N ASN A 623 -33.97 -22.06 23.42
CA ASN A 623 -32.74 -21.66 22.72
C ASN A 623 -32.92 -21.30 21.23
N ALA A 624 -34.14 -20.95 20.79
CA ALA A 624 -34.44 -20.66 19.40
C ALA A 624 -34.32 -19.16 19.08
N THR A 625 -33.97 -18.83 17.83
CA THR A 625 -33.71 -17.47 17.39
C THR A 625 -35.02 -16.65 17.40
N PRO A 626 -35.07 -15.45 18.02
CA PRO A 626 -36.35 -14.75 18.20
C PRO A 626 -36.99 -14.31 16.89
N ALA A 627 -36.21 -14.08 15.82
CA ALA A 627 -36.77 -13.79 14.49
C ALA A 627 -37.59 -14.95 13.90
N SER A 628 -37.33 -16.20 14.32
CA SER A 628 -38.08 -17.38 13.88
C SER A 628 -39.35 -17.66 14.70
N ILE A 629 -39.48 -17.01 15.86
CA ILE A 629 -40.58 -17.23 16.81
C ILE A 629 -41.55 -16.04 16.84
N LEU A 630 -41.03 -14.82 16.72
CA LEU A 630 -41.82 -13.61 16.84
C LEU A 630 -42.59 -13.29 15.56
N SER A 631 -43.87 -12.96 15.73
CA SER A 631 -44.72 -12.41 14.68
C SER A 631 -44.19 -11.06 14.17
N GLU A 632 -44.53 -10.68 12.93
CA GLU A 632 -44.20 -9.36 12.36
C GLU A 632 -44.68 -8.21 13.28
N GLY A 633 -45.82 -8.39 13.94
CA GLY A 633 -46.34 -7.40 14.86
C GLY A 633 -45.55 -7.29 16.19
N GLU A 634 -45.01 -8.38 16.71
CA GLU A 634 -44.10 -8.34 17.87
C GLU A 634 -42.79 -7.66 17.50
N GLN A 635 -42.22 -8.03 16.36
CA GLN A 635 -41.01 -7.40 15.83
C GLN A 635 -41.18 -5.89 15.75
N ARG A 636 -42.29 -5.43 15.17
CA ARG A 636 -42.60 -4.00 15.07
C ARG A 636 -42.80 -3.32 16.42
N ALA A 637 -43.47 -3.96 17.38
CA ALA A 637 -43.63 -3.42 18.72
C ALA A 637 -42.27 -3.23 19.42
N ILE A 638 -41.36 -4.20 19.28
CA ILE A 638 -40.02 -4.09 19.87
C ILE A 638 -39.19 -2.99 19.19
N ALA A 639 -39.33 -2.83 17.88
CA ALA A 639 -38.68 -1.73 17.17
C ALA A 639 -39.18 -0.35 17.65
N ILE A 640 -40.50 -0.18 17.84
CA ILE A 640 -41.07 1.05 18.40
C ILE A 640 -40.57 1.28 19.83
N ALA A 641 -40.56 0.23 20.67
CA ALA A 641 -40.04 0.30 22.04
C ALA A 641 -38.57 0.74 22.07
N SER A 642 -37.76 0.18 21.17
CA SER A 642 -36.34 0.50 21.02
C SER A 642 -36.12 1.95 20.60
N PHE A 643 -36.89 2.44 19.62
CA PHE A 643 -36.84 3.82 19.18
C PHE A 643 -37.23 4.81 20.28
N LEU A 644 -38.30 4.52 21.03
CA LEU A 644 -38.75 5.35 22.14
C LEU A 644 -37.75 5.33 23.32
N ALA A 645 -37.15 4.17 23.62
CA ALA A 645 -36.13 4.05 24.66
C ALA A 645 -34.88 4.87 24.33
N GLU A 646 -34.40 4.82 23.09
CA GLU A 646 -33.28 5.65 22.62
C GLU A 646 -33.61 7.14 22.70
N THR A 647 -34.82 7.50 22.27
CA THR A 647 -35.28 8.89 22.31
C THR A 647 -35.36 9.41 23.75
N LYS A 648 -35.78 8.57 24.70
CA LYS A 648 -35.83 8.89 26.13
C LYS A 648 -34.43 9.06 26.72
N LEU A 649 -33.48 8.19 26.38
CA LEU A 649 -32.10 8.25 26.88
C LEU A 649 -31.25 9.35 26.25
N GLY A 650 -31.58 9.75 25.02
CA GLY A 650 -30.93 10.88 24.35
C GLY A 650 -31.12 12.22 25.07
N GLY A 651 -32.08 12.30 26.01
CA GLY A 651 -32.31 13.47 26.88
C GLY A 651 -32.82 14.73 26.19
N GLY A 652 -32.80 14.80 24.86
CA GLY A 652 -33.28 15.94 24.09
C GLY A 652 -34.81 16.04 24.01
N LEU A 653 -35.29 17.28 23.88
CA LEU A 653 -36.72 17.62 23.69
C LEU A 653 -37.16 17.61 22.22
N GLY A 654 -36.28 17.20 21.30
CA GLY A 654 -36.57 17.14 19.87
C GLY A 654 -37.75 16.22 19.54
N GLY A 655 -38.46 16.58 18.46
CA GLY A 655 -39.65 15.88 17.99
C GLY A 655 -39.37 14.49 17.40
N ILE A 656 -40.43 13.69 17.27
CA ILE A 656 -40.39 12.36 16.66
C ILE A 656 -41.41 12.23 15.53
N VAL A 657 -41.02 11.53 14.47
CA VAL A 657 -41.84 11.27 13.28
C VAL A 657 -42.04 9.77 13.11
N PHE A 658 -43.26 9.31 12.85
CA PHE A 658 -43.60 7.92 12.56
C PHE A 658 -44.21 7.81 11.15
N ASP A 659 -43.62 6.97 10.30
CA ASP A 659 -44.18 6.60 9.01
C ASP A 659 -44.88 5.24 9.10
N ASP A 660 -46.22 5.28 9.15
CA ASP A 660 -47.11 4.13 9.22
C ASP A 660 -46.75 3.12 10.32
N PRO A 661 -46.77 3.54 11.61
CA PRO A 661 -46.27 2.73 12.73
C PRO A 661 -47.05 1.43 12.96
N VAL A 662 -48.24 1.29 12.35
CA VAL A 662 -49.17 0.20 12.62
C VAL A 662 -49.47 -0.73 11.43
N SER A 663 -48.74 -0.64 10.32
CA SER A 663 -48.91 -1.65 9.25
C SER A 663 -48.65 -3.05 9.81
N SER A 664 -49.51 -3.99 9.44
CA SER A 664 -49.46 -5.40 9.89
C SER A 664 -49.66 -5.63 11.40
N LEU A 665 -50.07 -4.64 12.19
CA LEU A 665 -50.46 -4.83 13.59
C LEU A 665 -51.90 -5.30 13.73
N ASP A 666 -52.15 -6.20 14.69
CA ASP A 666 -53.48 -6.59 15.11
C ASP A 666 -54.21 -5.43 15.82
N HIS A 667 -55.52 -5.57 16.00
CA HIS A 667 -56.34 -4.51 16.61
C HIS A 667 -55.80 -4.15 18.00
N ARG A 668 -55.47 -5.12 18.86
CA ARG A 668 -54.98 -4.87 20.22
C ARG A 668 -53.70 -4.04 20.24
N ARG A 669 -52.69 -4.38 19.45
CA ARG A 669 -51.41 -3.63 19.42
C ARG A 669 -51.57 -2.21 18.88
N ARG A 670 -52.51 -1.97 17.97
CA ARG A 670 -52.82 -0.61 17.48
C ARG A 670 -53.25 0.32 18.62
N TRP A 671 -54.04 -0.19 19.57
CA TRP A 671 -54.44 0.57 20.76
C TRP A 671 -53.26 0.92 21.65
N GLU A 672 -52.39 -0.05 21.95
CA GLU A 672 -51.22 0.18 22.81
C GLU A 672 -50.22 1.17 22.18
N VAL A 673 -50.00 1.06 20.86
CA VAL A 673 -49.15 2.01 20.13
C VAL A 673 -49.78 3.40 20.13
N ALA A 674 -51.09 3.53 19.86
CA ALA A 674 -51.77 4.82 19.86
C ALA A 674 -51.68 5.51 21.23
N GLU A 675 -52.01 4.81 22.31
CA GLU A 675 -51.92 5.32 23.68
C GLU A 675 -50.50 5.79 23.98
N ARG A 676 -49.49 4.97 23.64
CA ARG A 676 -48.09 5.33 23.91
C ARG A 676 -47.61 6.55 23.12
N LEU A 677 -48.01 6.70 21.86
CA LEU A 677 -47.67 7.86 21.04
C LEU A 677 -48.34 9.14 21.55
N VAL A 678 -49.59 9.05 22.01
CA VAL A 678 -50.30 10.17 22.64
C VAL A 678 -49.63 10.57 23.95
N GLU A 679 -49.22 9.61 24.79
CA GLU A 679 -48.45 9.90 26.01
C GLU A 679 -47.13 10.63 25.71
N GLU A 680 -46.43 10.22 24.64
CA GLU A 680 -45.17 10.88 24.25
C GLU A 680 -45.41 12.30 23.72
N SER A 681 -46.57 12.55 23.10
CA SER A 681 -46.96 13.86 22.59
C SER A 681 -47.15 14.92 23.67
N LEU A 682 -47.35 14.51 24.93
CA LEU A 682 -47.40 15.41 26.08
C LEU A 682 -46.01 15.96 26.46
N LYS A 683 -44.93 15.32 26.00
CA LYS A 683 -43.54 15.69 26.32
C LYS A 683 -42.81 16.36 25.18
N ARG A 684 -43.10 15.96 23.94
CA ARG A 684 -42.43 16.43 22.71
C ARG A 684 -43.40 16.46 21.54
N GLN A 685 -42.99 17.10 20.46
CA GLN A 685 -43.73 17.06 19.20
C GLN A 685 -43.75 15.64 18.62
N VAL A 686 -44.94 15.11 18.28
CA VAL A 686 -45.10 13.80 17.65
C VAL A 686 -45.83 13.98 16.31
N ILE A 687 -45.26 13.45 15.23
CA ILE A 687 -45.81 13.53 13.88
C ILE A 687 -46.05 12.10 13.38
N VAL A 688 -47.28 11.77 12.97
CA VAL A 688 -47.64 10.41 12.55
C VAL A 688 -48.24 10.45 11.14
N PHE A 689 -47.59 9.80 10.19
CA PHE A 689 -48.19 9.50 8.89
C PHE A 689 -48.93 8.17 8.99
N THR A 690 -50.20 8.13 8.58
CA THR A 690 -50.99 6.89 8.58
C THR A 690 -51.94 6.82 7.39
N HIS A 691 -52.15 5.62 6.88
CA HIS A 691 -53.22 5.33 5.92
C HIS A 691 -54.47 4.72 6.57
N ASP A 692 -54.36 4.39 7.85
CA ASP A 692 -55.35 3.64 8.59
C ASP A 692 -56.29 4.60 9.35
N ILE A 693 -57.54 4.68 8.89
CA ILE A 693 -58.60 5.49 9.53
C ILE A 693 -58.90 4.95 10.93
N TYR A 694 -58.89 3.64 11.11
CA TYR A 694 -59.15 3.02 12.41
C TYR A 694 -58.10 3.50 13.42
N PHE A 695 -56.82 3.53 13.03
CA PHE A 695 -55.76 4.05 13.88
C PHE A 695 -55.88 5.56 14.16
N LEU A 696 -56.30 6.37 13.19
CA LEU A 696 -56.59 7.80 13.42
C LEU A 696 -57.69 7.98 14.48
N CYS A 697 -58.80 7.24 14.39
CA CYS A 697 -59.87 7.29 15.38
C CYS A 697 -59.38 6.91 16.79
N ILE A 698 -58.51 5.90 16.90
CA ILE A 698 -57.92 5.50 18.18
C ILE A 698 -57.04 6.64 18.74
N LEU A 699 -56.21 7.26 17.90
CA LEU A 699 -55.37 8.39 18.31
C LEU A 699 -56.22 9.57 18.80
N GLU A 700 -57.32 9.89 18.13
CA GLU A 700 -58.29 10.92 18.57
C GLU A 700 -58.90 10.57 19.92
N GLN A 701 -59.37 9.33 20.09
CA GLN A 701 -59.96 8.88 21.35
C GLN A 701 -58.94 8.94 22.50
N LYS A 702 -57.71 8.44 22.28
CA LYS A 702 -56.66 8.45 23.30
C LYS A 702 -56.18 9.87 23.60
N ALA A 703 -56.13 10.75 22.61
CA ALA A 703 -55.84 12.16 22.80
C ALA A 703 -56.89 12.84 23.68
N ASP A 704 -58.18 12.57 23.47
CA ASP A 704 -59.26 13.07 24.33
C ASP A 704 -59.17 12.52 25.76
N GLU A 705 -58.92 11.22 25.92
CA GLU A 705 -58.76 10.55 27.23
C GLU A 705 -57.61 11.16 28.05
N LEU A 706 -56.45 11.37 27.40
CA LEU A 706 -55.23 11.90 28.02
C LEU A 706 -55.15 13.44 27.98
N LYS A 707 -56.16 14.12 27.41
CA LYS A 707 -56.20 15.57 27.19
C LYS A 707 -54.99 16.11 26.41
N ALA A 708 -54.48 15.32 25.46
CA ALA A 708 -53.43 15.73 24.55
C ALA A 708 -53.98 16.58 23.40
N THR A 709 -53.19 17.53 22.89
CA THR A 709 -53.58 18.29 21.70
C THR A 709 -53.30 17.45 20.46
N LEU A 710 -54.33 17.22 19.63
CA LEU A 710 -54.23 16.53 18.36
C LEU A 710 -54.62 17.45 17.20
N GLN A 711 -53.77 17.53 16.18
CA GLN A 711 -54.09 18.15 14.88
C GLN A 711 -54.08 17.08 13.80
N ALA A 712 -55.21 16.90 13.12
CA ALA A 712 -55.34 15.98 12.00
C ALA A 712 -55.26 16.75 10.67
N ASN A 713 -54.34 16.35 9.79
CA ASN A 713 -54.15 16.90 8.46
C ASN A 713 -54.45 15.82 7.42
N TYR A 714 -54.97 16.24 6.26
CA TYR A 714 -55.28 15.32 5.16
C TYR A 714 -54.40 15.61 3.94
N ILE A 715 -53.79 14.55 3.39
CA ILE A 715 -53.12 14.61 2.09
C ILE A 715 -53.79 13.67 1.10
N ARG A 716 -53.91 14.14 -0.15
CA ARG A 716 -54.59 13.40 -1.22
C ARG A 716 -53.87 13.50 -2.56
N ARG A 717 -54.31 12.65 -3.48
CA ARG A 717 -53.96 12.75 -4.90
C ARG A 717 -54.85 13.80 -5.58
N THR A 718 -54.24 14.63 -6.42
CA THR A 718 -54.91 15.64 -7.25
C THR A 718 -54.42 15.53 -8.70
N GLY A 719 -54.96 16.36 -9.60
CA GLY A 719 -54.47 16.44 -10.98
C GLY A 719 -53.00 16.92 -11.06
N ASP A 720 -52.61 17.79 -10.14
CA ASP A 720 -51.28 18.42 -10.09
C ASP A 720 -50.21 17.52 -9.46
N GLY A 721 -50.61 16.41 -8.84
CA GLY A 721 -49.68 15.46 -8.21
C GLY A 721 -50.22 14.81 -6.94
N PHE A 722 -49.30 14.20 -6.18
CA PHE A 722 -49.59 13.53 -4.92
C PHE A 722 -49.24 14.41 -3.71
N GLY A 723 -49.77 14.09 -2.54
CA GLY A 723 -49.42 14.76 -1.29
C GLY A 723 -49.99 16.17 -1.17
N ALA A 724 -51.04 16.50 -1.94
CA ALA A 724 -51.72 17.78 -1.86
C ALA A 724 -52.43 17.89 -0.51
N HIS A 725 -52.01 18.87 0.30
CA HIS A 725 -52.63 19.15 1.58
C HIS A 725 -54.04 19.71 1.40
N SER A 726 -54.93 19.32 2.30
CA SER A 726 -56.30 19.85 2.44
C SER A 726 -56.54 20.17 3.91
N GLU A 727 -57.01 21.40 4.18
CA GLU A 727 -57.36 21.84 5.55
C GLU A 727 -58.53 21.04 6.16
N GLY A 728 -59.38 20.45 5.31
CA GLY A 728 -60.47 19.59 5.75
C GLY A 728 -60.14 18.11 5.59
N LEU A 729 -60.34 17.33 6.66
CA LEU A 729 -60.43 15.88 6.60
C LEU A 729 -61.57 15.44 5.67
N PRO A 730 -61.51 14.23 5.09
CA PRO A 730 -62.63 13.66 4.35
C PRO A 730 -63.90 13.62 5.20
N PHE A 731 -65.06 13.75 4.54
CA PHE A 731 -66.35 13.81 5.23
C PHE A 731 -66.57 12.64 6.20
N ASP A 732 -66.11 11.45 5.81
CA ASP A 732 -66.20 10.21 6.59
C ASP A 732 -65.48 10.28 7.95
N VAL A 733 -64.46 11.13 8.07
CA VAL A 733 -63.61 11.26 9.27
C VAL A 733 -64.04 12.46 10.15
N LEU A 734 -64.86 13.37 9.63
CA LEU A 734 -65.29 14.55 10.39
C LEU A 734 -66.28 14.19 11.52
N GLY A 735 -66.11 14.79 12.69
CA GLY A 735 -67.12 14.79 13.76
C GLY A 735 -68.38 15.60 13.40
N THR A 736 -69.47 15.39 14.14
CA THR A 736 -70.81 15.93 13.85
C THR A 736 -70.86 17.44 13.55
N LYS A 737 -70.23 18.28 14.37
CA LYS A 737 -70.19 19.74 14.16
C LYS A 737 -69.51 20.12 12.84
N ASN A 738 -68.38 19.47 12.52
CA ASN A 738 -67.61 19.78 11.32
C ASN A 738 -68.31 19.28 10.05
N ARG A 739 -69.07 18.17 10.13
CA ARG A 739 -69.93 17.70 9.03
C ARG A 739 -70.99 18.72 8.66
N VAL A 740 -71.67 19.31 9.63
CA VAL A 740 -72.64 20.41 9.40
C VAL A 740 -71.95 21.59 8.72
N GLY A 741 -70.77 22.00 9.22
CA GLY A 741 -69.97 23.04 8.59
C GLY A 741 -69.63 22.75 7.12
N LYS A 742 -69.28 21.50 6.81
CA LYS A 742 -68.97 21.07 5.44
C LYS A 742 -70.20 21.07 4.54
N LEU A 743 -71.35 20.62 5.04
CA LEU A 743 -72.63 20.67 4.32
C LEU A 743 -73.04 22.11 3.99
N ARG A 744 -72.85 23.05 4.93
CA ARG A 744 -73.05 24.48 4.67
C ARG A 744 -72.12 25.02 3.58
N GLN A 745 -70.86 24.58 3.52
CA GLN A 745 -69.95 24.93 2.42
C GLN A 745 -70.41 24.34 1.07
N MET A 746 -70.87 23.09 1.06
CA MET A 746 -71.42 22.46 -0.14
C MET A 746 -72.66 23.21 -0.64
N LEU A 747 -73.52 23.67 0.28
CA LEU A 747 -74.69 24.49 -0.05
C LEU A 747 -74.30 25.80 -0.76
N VAL A 748 -73.19 26.44 -0.38
CA VAL A 748 -72.69 27.64 -1.08
C VAL A 748 -72.34 27.32 -2.54
N GLU A 749 -71.67 26.21 -2.79
CA GLU A 749 -71.31 25.79 -4.16
C GLU A 749 -72.54 25.34 -4.97
N ILE A 750 -73.51 24.69 -4.32
CA ILE A 750 -74.81 24.33 -4.92
C ILE A 750 -75.58 25.58 -5.33
N ARG A 751 -75.66 26.59 -4.46
CA ARG A 751 -76.28 27.88 -4.77
C ARG A 751 -75.60 28.59 -5.95
N LYS A 752 -74.27 28.51 -6.04
CA LYS A 752 -73.53 29.05 -7.20
C LYS A 752 -73.87 28.30 -8.48
N ALA A 753 -73.88 26.96 -8.47
CA ALA A 753 -74.24 26.15 -9.64
C ALA A 753 -75.68 26.43 -10.11
N TYR A 754 -76.61 26.55 -9.15
CA TYR A 754 -78.00 26.90 -9.42
C TYR A 754 -78.13 28.31 -10.04
N ALA A 755 -77.46 29.32 -9.45
CA ALA A 755 -77.47 30.68 -9.98
C ALA A 755 -76.82 30.79 -11.37
N ALA A 756 -75.85 29.92 -11.67
CA ALA A 756 -75.21 29.84 -12.98
C ALA A 756 -76.04 29.09 -14.04
N GLY A 757 -77.19 28.49 -13.66
CA GLY A 757 -78.01 27.68 -14.56
C GLY A 757 -77.38 26.34 -14.96
N ASP A 758 -76.36 25.88 -14.24
CA ASP A 758 -75.68 24.60 -14.50
C ASP A 758 -76.46 23.45 -13.84
N GLU A 759 -77.51 22.97 -14.53
CA GLU A 759 -78.44 21.98 -13.99
C GLU A 759 -77.78 20.65 -13.65
N ASP A 760 -76.81 20.20 -14.46
CA ASP A 760 -76.12 18.92 -14.25
C ASP A 760 -75.21 18.99 -13.02
N LYS A 761 -74.45 20.08 -12.86
CA LYS A 761 -73.62 20.30 -11.68
C LYS A 761 -74.46 20.52 -10.43
N HIS A 762 -75.55 21.28 -10.53
CA HIS A 762 -76.50 21.45 -9.44
C HIS A 762 -77.05 20.09 -8.98
N ARG A 763 -77.54 19.26 -9.92
CA ARG A 763 -78.03 17.90 -9.65
C ARG A 763 -76.99 17.04 -8.93
N ALA A 764 -75.78 16.97 -9.48
CA ALA A 764 -74.72 16.12 -8.94
C ALA A 764 -74.29 16.57 -7.54
N LEU A 765 -74.12 17.87 -7.31
CA LEU A 765 -73.72 18.42 -6.02
C LEU A 765 -74.81 18.25 -4.97
N THR A 766 -76.07 18.51 -5.32
CA THR A 766 -77.20 18.36 -4.38
C THR A 766 -77.42 16.89 -3.99
N ALA A 767 -77.35 15.95 -4.93
CA ALA A 767 -77.44 14.52 -4.62
C ALA A 767 -76.31 14.08 -3.66
N ARG A 768 -75.09 14.53 -3.92
CA ARG A 768 -73.94 14.27 -3.02
C ARG A 768 -74.16 14.88 -1.63
N ALA A 769 -74.64 16.11 -1.54
CA ALA A 769 -74.91 16.78 -0.27
C ALA A 769 -75.95 16.04 0.57
N TYR A 770 -76.98 15.45 -0.06
CA TYR A 770 -77.95 14.61 0.66
C TYR A 770 -77.36 13.28 1.13
N GLY A 771 -76.46 12.65 0.36
CA GLY A 771 -75.69 11.50 0.85
C GLY A 771 -74.83 11.85 2.07
N ASP A 772 -74.11 12.97 2.01
CA ASP A 772 -73.31 13.47 3.13
C ASP A 772 -74.21 13.87 4.34
N LEU A 773 -75.39 14.44 4.10
CA LEU A 773 -76.38 14.76 5.14
C LEU A 773 -76.92 13.49 5.81
N ARG A 774 -77.17 12.43 5.04
CA ARG A 774 -77.58 11.12 5.56
C ARG A 774 -76.53 10.56 6.51
N LEU A 775 -75.26 10.60 6.10
CA LEU A 775 -74.13 10.19 6.93
C LEU A 775 -73.97 11.06 8.17
N ALA A 776 -74.26 12.37 8.08
CA ALA A 776 -74.22 13.28 9.22
C ALA A 776 -75.28 12.93 10.27
N TRP A 777 -76.50 12.57 9.85
CA TRP A 777 -77.55 12.05 10.75
C TRP A 777 -77.09 10.78 11.49
N GLU A 778 -76.50 9.80 10.80
CA GLU A 778 -75.98 8.59 11.45
C GLU A 778 -74.93 8.91 12.51
N ARG A 779 -73.99 9.80 12.17
CA ARG A 779 -72.93 10.17 13.09
C ARG A 779 -73.46 10.95 14.30
N CYS A 780 -74.51 11.74 14.09
CA CYS A 780 -75.26 12.42 15.15
C CYS A 780 -75.95 11.45 16.11
N VAL A 781 -76.47 10.32 15.63
CA VAL A 781 -77.00 9.28 16.51
C VAL A 781 -75.90 8.72 17.43
N GLU A 782 -74.74 8.38 16.87
CA GLU A 782 -73.60 7.83 17.63
C GLU A 782 -73.00 8.85 18.62
N GLU A 783 -72.58 10.02 18.14
CA GLU A 783 -71.82 11.00 18.93
C GLU A 783 -72.70 11.90 19.81
N VAL A 784 -73.92 12.22 19.36
CA VAL A 784 -74.76 13.26 19.99
C VAL A 784 -75.91 12.63 20.76
N LEU A 785 -76.75 11.80 20.14
CA LEU A 785 -77.88 11.16 20.83
C LEU A 785 -77.38 10.18 21.90
N PHE A 786 -76.52 9.24 21.52
CA PHE A 786 -75.96 8.26 22.45
C PHE A 786 -74.74 8.78 23.21
N ASN A 787 -74.38 10.06 23.06
CA ASN A 787 -73.24 10.68 23.76
C ASN A 787 -71.92 9.89 23.56
N GLY A 788 -71.72 9.27 22.39
CA GLY A 788 -70.57 8.41 22.15
C GLY A 788 -70.53 7.16 23.03
N ALA A 789 -71.69 6.70 23.55
CA ALA A 789 -71.81 5.42 24.24
C ALA A 789 -71.61 4.25 23.28
N ILE A 790 -72.00 4.42 22.02
CA ILE A 790 -71.76 3.48 20.92
C ILE A 790 -71.12 4.29 19.80
N GLN A 791 -69.91 3.92 19.38
CA GLN A 791 -69.18 4.58 18.30
C GLN A 791 -68.65 3.53 17.34
N ARG A 792 -68.74 3.79 16.03
CA ARG A 792 -68.01 2.98 15.04
C ARG A 792 -66.53 2.97 15.42
N PHE A 793 -65.95 1.77 15.46
CA PHE A 793 -64.55 1.53 15.77
C PHE A 793 -64.13 1.74 17.25
N GLY A 794 -65.06 2.04 18.15
CA GLY A 794 -64.78 2.15 19.59
C GLY A 794 -64.45 0.80 20.23
N GLU A 795 -63.69 0.86 21.34
CA GLU A 795 -63.25 -0.29 22.16
C GLU A 795 -64.42 -1.15 22.69
N GLY A 796 -65.60 -0.54 22.86
CA GLY A 796 -66.80 -1.20 23.35
C GLY A 796 -67.94 -0.21 23.60
N VAL A 797 -68.98 -0.65 24.32
CA VAL A 797 -70.12 0.19 24.69
C VAL A 797 -69.82 0.93 25.99
N SER A 798 -69.69 2.25 25.93
CA SER A 798 -69.39 3.10 27.10
C SER A 798 -70.62 3.34 27.97
N THR A 799 -70.99 2.36 28.79
CA THR A 799 -72.18 2.38 29.66
C THR A 799 -72.22 3.58 30.61
N GLN A 800 -71.06 4.07 31.07
CA GLN A 800 -70.98 5.26 31.93
C GLN A 800 -71.48 6.54 31.23
N LYS A 801 -71.34 6.64 29.90
CA LYS A 801 -71.83 7.80 29.14
C LYS A 801 -73.36 7.82 29.02
N LEU A 802 -74.02 6.66 29.18
CA LEU A 802 -75.49 6.54 29.17
C LEU A 802 -76.15 7.30 30.32
N LYS A 803 -75.42 7.60 31.41
CA LYS A 803 -75.93 8.45 32.49
C LYS A 803 -76.30 9.85 32.00
N GLU A 804 -75.84 10.29 30.83
CA GLU A 804 -76.15 11.59 30.24
C GLU A 804 -77.09 11.47 29.03
N VAL A 805 -77.56 10.26 28.71
CA VAL A 805 -78.38 9.97 27.54
C VAL A 805 -79.85 9.91 27.92
N THR A 806 -80.68 10.61 27.13
CA THR A 806 -82.14 10.51 27.14
C THR A 806 -82.63 10.55 25.71
N VAL A 807 -83.47 9.58 25.35
CA VAL A 807 -84.09 9.50 24.03
C VAL A 807 -85.58 9.73 24.18
N SER A 808 -86.12 10.69 23.43
CA SER A 808 -87.56 10.98 23.35
C SER A 808 -88.12 10.57 21.99
N ASP A 809 -89.44 10.44 21.90
CA ASP A 809 -90.14 10.20 20.63
C ASP A 809 -89.83 11.29 19.60
N ASP A 810 -89.60 12.54 20.04
CA ASP A 810 -89.28 13.64 19.15
C ASP A 810 -87.88 13.51 18.55
N ASP A 811 -86.94 12.90 19.27
CA ASP A 811 -85.62 12.58 18.73
C ASP A 811 -85.73 11.54 17.61
N TYR A 812 -86.49 10.47 17.84
CA TYR A 812 -86.76 9.45 16.82
C TYR A 812 -87.43 10.05 15.58
N ARG A 813 -88.48 10.86 15.76
CA ARG A 813 -89.20 11.50 14.65
C ARG A 813 -88.29 12.41 13.83
N ALA A 814 -87.42 13.19 14.48
CA ALA A 814 -86.48 14.07 13.80
C ALA A 814 -85.45 13.28 12.99
N ILE A 815 -84.86 12.24 13.59
CA ILE A 815 -83.88 11.37 12.93
C ILE A 815 -84.50 10.63 11.74
N GLU A 816 -85.66 10.00 11.94
CA GLU A 816 -86.36 9.26 10.90
C GLU A 816 -86.70 10.19 9.73
N ALA A 817 -87.33 11.35 9.99
CA ALA A 817 -87.67 12.30 8.94
C ALA A 817 -86.43 12.78 8.15
N GLY A 818 -85.33 13.10 8.85
CA GLY A 818 -84.07 13.52 8.23
C GLY A 818 -83.41 12.42 7.39
N MET A 819 -83.34 11.20 7.93
CA MET A 819 -82.74 10.05 7.26
C MET A 819 -83.58 9.57 6.08
N THR A 820 -84.91 9.45 6.22
CA THR A 820 -85.81 9.04 5.13
C THR A 820 -85.71 10.01 3.96
N LYS A 821 -85.71 11.33 4.22
CA LYS A 821 -85.58 12.35 3.16
C LYS A 821 -84.23 12.25 2.47
N SER A 822 -83.14 12.14 3.22
CA SER A 822 -81.78 12.09 2.66
C SER A 822 -81.52 10.81 1.85
N SER A 823 -82.07 9.68 2.29
CA SER A 823 -81.89 8.36 1.64
C SER A 823 -82.47 8.29 0.23
N LYS A 824 -83.46 9.13 -0.10
CA LYS A 824 -84.07 9.21 -1.45
C LYS A 824 -83.06 9.55 -2.53
N PHE A 825 -81.96 10.21 -2.17
CA PHE A 825 -80.95 10.71 -3.11
C PHE A 825 -79.70 9.82 -3.19
N GLU A 826 -79.60 8.78 -2.35
CA GLU A 826 -78.43 7.90 -2.25
C GLU A 826 -78.67 6.51 -2.89
N HIS A 827 -79.86 5.93 -2.70
CA HIS A 827 -80.14 4.54 -3.07
C HIS A 827 -80.90 4.34 -4.37
N ASP A 828 -81.48 5.39 -4.97
CA ASP A 828 -82.38 5.24 -6.11
C ASP A 828 -81.67 5.42 -7.47
N ALA A 829 -81.76 4.39 -8.31
CA ALA A 829 -81.37 4.46 -9.73
C ALA A 829 -82.10 5.58 -10.48
N ALA A 830 -83.28 6.01 -10.01
CA ALA A 830 -84.07 7.10 -10.57
C ALA A 830 -83.37 8.48 -10.52
N VAL A 831 -82.42 8.71 -9.61
CA VAL A 831 -81.62 9.97 -9.59
C VAL A 831 -80.67 10.04 -10.79
N ARG A 832 -80.04 8.91 -11.16
CA ARG A 832 -79.13 8.82 -12.32
C ARG A 832 -79.86 8.95 -13.66
N VAL A 833 -81.16 8.63 -13.70
CA VAL A 833 -82.03 8.74 -14.89
C VAL A 833 -82.91 10.00 -14.83
N GLY A 834 -82.73 10.86 -13.82
CA GLY A 834 -83.40 12.16 -13.69
C GLY A 834 -84.90 12.13 -13.45
N ARG A 835 -85.44 11.06 -12.86
CA ARG A 835 -86.88 10.90 -12.58
C ARG A 835 -87.33 11.44 -11.21
N LEU A 836 -86.39 11.85 -10.34
CA LEU A 836 -86.68 12.50 -9.08
C LEU A 836 -86.42 14.02 -9.19
N PRO A 837 -87.36 14.89 -8.78
CA PRO A 837 -87.10 16.32 -8.69
C PRO A 837 -86.00 16.58 -7.66
N ILE A 838 -84.98 17.33 -8.05
CA ILE A 838 -83.87 17.71 -7.17
C ILE A 838 -84.36 18.85 -6.26
N PRO A 839 -84.16 18.75 -4.94
CA PRO A 839 -84.49 19.83 -4.01
C PRO A 839 -83.82 21.14 -4.39
N GLN A 840 -84.52 22.24 -4.18
CA GLN A 840 -83.96 23.56 -4.36
C GLN A 840 -82.86 23.80 -3.30
N PRO A 841 -81.87 24.68 -3.58
CA PRO A 841 -80.81 24.96 -2.61
C PRO A 841 -81.34 25.40 -1.24
N ASP A 842 -82.43 26.17 -1.20
CA ASP A 842 -83.02 26.62 0.07
C ASP A 842 -83.65 25.48 0.87
N GLU A 843 -84.26 24.49 0.20
CA GLU A 843 -84.78 23.30 0.85
C GLU A 843 -83.67 22.46 1.50
N LEU A 844 -82.54 22.28 0.79
CA LEU A 844 -81.35 21.65 1.37
C LEU A 844 -80.80 22.44 2.55
N GLY A 845 -80.80 23.78 2.47
CA GLY A 845 -80.41 24.66 3.56
C GLY A 845 -81.25 24.47 4.82
N GLU A 846 -82.58 24.42 4.67
CA GLU A 846 -83.49 24.12 5.77
C GLU A 846 -83.21 22.74 6.39
N ASP A 847 -82.92 21.73 5.57
CA ASP A 847 -82.65 20.38 6.07
C ASP A 847 -81.31 20.28 6.84
N ILE A 848 -80.27 21.01 6.40
CA ILE A 848 -79.00 21.13 7.12
C ILE A 848 -79.22 21.81 8.48
N GLU A 849 -80.01 22.88 8.51
CA GLU A 849 -80.29 23.60 9.76
C GLU A 849 -81.21 22.81 10.72
N LYS A 850 -82.09 21.95 10.20
CA LYS A 850 -82.85 21.00 11.04
C LYS A 850 -81.92 20.04 11.78
N LEU A 851 -80.91 19.49 11.10
CA LEU A 851 -79.90 18.62 11.73
C LEU A 851 -79.13 19.39 12.82
N GLU A 852 -78.66 20.60 12.54
CA GLU A 852 -77.90 21.39 13.52
C GLU A 852 -78.75 21.80 14.72
N SER A 853 -80.00 22.21 14.48
CA SER A 853 -80.94 22.59 15.54
C SER A 853 -81.23 21.40 16.45
N TRP A 854 -81.48 20.22 15.88
CA TRP A 854 -81.64 19.00 16.64
C TRP A 854 -80.37 18.64 17.42
N ARG A 855 -79.18 18.75 16.81
CA ARG A 855 -77.89 18.51 17.45
C ARG A 855 -77.69 19.39 18.68
N LEU A 856 -77.95 20.69 18.56
CA LEU A 856 -77.81 21.66 19.64
C LEU A 856 -78.82 21.39 20.77
N LEU A 857 -80.05 21.03 20.44
CA LEU A 857 -81.09 20.68 21.42
C LEU A 857 -80.67 19.47 22.26
N VAL A 858 -80.19 18.40 21.62
CA VAL A 858 -79.71 17.20 22.32
C VAL A 858 -78.49 17.51 23.18
N VAL A 859 -77.52 18.29 22.68
CA VAL A 859 -76.34 18.71 23.45
C VAL A 859 -76.73 19.57 24.66
N GLY A 860 -77.69 20.48 24.51
CA GLY A 860 -78.21 21.29 25.62
C GLY A 860 -78.82 20.41 26.71
N ARG A 861 -79.77 19.55 26.33
CA ARG A 861 -80.40 18.58 27.24
C ARG A 861 -79.39 17.67 27.93
N ARG A 862 -78.35 17.22 27.22
CA ARG A 862 -77.24 16.45 27.81
C ARG A 862 -76.52 17.24 28.90
N ASN A 863 -76.20 18.51 28.66
CA ASN A 863 -75.51 19.35 29.64
C ASN A 863 -76.37 19.57 30.89
N ASP A 864 -77.68 19.77 30.73
CA ASP A 864 -78.63 19.88 31.84
C ASP A 864 -78.67 18.59 32.67
N ILE A 865 -78.71 17.43 32.00
CA ILE A 865 -78.68 16.13 32.66
C ILE A 865 -77.35 15.89 33.38
N ARG A 866 -76.23 16.26 32.76
CA ARG A 866 -74.91 16.18 33.39
C ARG A 866 -74.85 17.04 34.65
N ALA A 867 -75.45 18.23 34.64
CA ALA A 867 -75.51 19.09 35.82
C ALA A 867 -76.46 18.53 36.91
N ALA A 868 -77.53 17.83 36.52
CA ALA A 868 -78.48 17.23 37.46
C ALA A 868 -78.02 15.88 38.05
N ARG A 869 -77.14 15.15 37.35
CA ARG A 869 -76.69 13.78 37.72
C ARG A 869 -75.20 13.71 38.09
N GLY A 870 -74.43 14.76 37.81
CA GLY A 870 -73.06 14.94 38.30
C GLY A 870 -73.08 15.42 39.73
#